data_AF-A0AAX0Q7A6-F1
#
_entry.id   AF-A0AAX0Q7A6-F1
#
_cell.length_a   1.000
_cell.length_b   1.000
_cell.length_c   1.000
_cell.angle_alpha   90.00
_cell.angle_beta   90.00
_cell.angle_gamma   90.00
#
_symmetry.space_group_name_H-M   'P 1'
#
loop_
_entity.id
_entity.type
_entity.pdbx_description
1 polymer ?
#
loop_
_entity_poly.entity_id
_entity_poly.type
_entity_poly.pdbx_seq_one_letter_code
_entity_poly.pdbx_strand_id
1 'polypeptide(L)'
;MSVNTKNIISIILLAGIILCLFTGTVSARYATAAGENAGINLSDTVYRGENNLDFSAFSSGGYTVDYLQHVTDGDQIALINQIASVGQTQAPGTYGAWNNSIGRLGFAVCTIAELNLGKIAVTPYATTVTDSNPNSISKAAQVVFYISGSNLHPDQLNGNWNGFTITNTQTGVQTQEITNIGGSTQSLRNVPDPTDKTNANYAFKLVDQSLIPAGDSTPVTISFNIELNGLPTQKTQIQYSFTAVQSTFSLTGANIAAGNTGTAVLTGIPFTAYTVVLSETGSDTPYFNPAEGVVIIDAHTITATPGWNGTVSLPITVPANASAGNYPITASGSGTVKSASITVAATTISLIFDAPPSDAVSGLFAEGDYIKLSGTVKGALSNVDIYFYITGPNLPENGVSLTGTPVVDGDPSTFTIFTYSIVLNLWEGGWITSGFEPGTYTIHANLQPYGYRESSTPKGKGYSSDISHDYVISDQSIHAKSDETNSGYFTQGDYLRYNISARGSPGTKGGMYGDVRWYIIGSNFRYADMKSKYLLIEDTSMFGLFAPQGTTSFEYNRSFSYDLGPGTYYLILQHPGPNAVFDVTPDITGGSFSVINTAWGSSANLGTQQSDNAAYTLTNAISDPNSDDLYVITEFTIEKPRIEITQLGNTPIGTTITIQGTTNYYTDDTFSLKIQRLDFENPDNNIAMMIPTERIQPSSVSPYAKYMSRPFSFGEIDTSTWFPGTYEAKVTNIDTGVTTAMTFTVGGESEVDSTVTGETYDPALTTQQTPEPVQTNLPVSTPIPTQTKSSGFIYVVPAIFAGLVPYLRRK
;
A
#
# COMPACT_ATOMS: atom_id res chain seq x y z
N MET A 1 -28.28 -15.50 -90.50
CA MET A 1 -29.74 -15.33 -90.64
C MET A 1 -30.18 -14.22 -89.71
N SER A 2 -30.60 -13.10 -90.27
CA SER A 2 -31.18 -11.96 -89.54
C SER A 2 -32.64 -12.27 -89.22
N VAL A 3 -33.00 -12.29 -87.94
CA VAL A 3 -34.40 -12.34 -87.51
C VAL A 3 -34.72 -11.03 -86.78
N ASN A 4 -35.74 -10.36 -87.29
CA ASN A 4 -36.19 -9.01 -86.97
C ASN A 4 -36.50 -8.78 -85.48
N THR A 5 -35.64 -8.04 -84.81
CA THR A 5 -35.81 -7.50 -83.44
C THR A 5 -36.98 -6.52 -83.30
N LYS A 6 -37.55 -6.05 -84.42
CA LYS A 6 -38.63 -5.03 -84.41
C LYS A 6 -40.01 -5.57 -83.96
N ASN A 7 -40.32 -6.86 -84.16
CA ASN A 7 -41.64 -7.39 -83.78
C ASN A 7 -41.76 -7.74 -82.29
N ILE A 8 -40.64 -8.04 -81.63
CA ILE A 8 -40.62 -8.36 -80.18
C ILE A 8 -40.79 -7.07 -79.36
N ILE A 9 -40.17 -5.97 -79.79
CA ILE A 9 -40.27 -4.67 -79.09
C ILE A 9 -41.70 -4.11 -79.20
N SER A 10 -42.38 -4.27 -80.34
CA SER A 10 -43.78 -3.82 -80.47
C SER A 10 -44.76 -4.64 -79.63
N ILE A 11 -44.53 -5.94 -79.42
CA ILE A 11 -45.36 -6.79 -78.56
C ILE A 11 -45.09 -6.50 -77.07
N ILE A 12 -43.84 -6.22 -76.70
CA ILE A 12 -43.48 -5.82 -75.32
C ILE A 12 -43.95 -4.39 -75.02
N LEU A 13 -43.92 -3.46 -75.98
CA LEU A 13 -44.50 -2.12 -75.80
C LEU A 13 -46.03 -2.17 -75.72
N LEU A 14 -46.70 -3.03 -76.49
CA LEU A 14 -48.15 -3.18 -76.41
C LEU A 14 -48.59 -3.89 -75.12
N ALA A 15 -47.82 -4.86 -74.63
CA ALA A 15 -48.02 -5.46 -73.30
C ALA A 15 -47.72 -4.46 -72.17
N GLY A 16 -46.70 -3.60 -72.33
CA GLY A 16 -46.37 -2.52 -71.39
C GLY A 16 -47.40 -1.39 -71.37
N ILE A 17 -47.98 -1.02 -72.52
CA ILE A 17 -49.03 0.01 -72.61
C ILE A 17 -50.38 -0.53 -72.09
N ILE A 18 -50.68 -1.82 -72.26
CA ILE A 18 -51.86 -2.46 -71.64
C ILE A 18 -51.67 -2.62 -70.12
N LEU A 19 -50.42 -2.74 -69.62
CA LEU A 19 -50.14 -2.72 -68.18
C LEU A 19 -50.21 -1.30 -67.58
N CYS A 20 -49.97 -0.25 -68.37
CA CYS A 20 -50.02 1.15 -67.92
C CYS A 20 -51.39 1.83 -68.07
N LEU A 21 -52.40 1.18 -68.65
CA LEU A 21 -53.76 1.73 -68.82
C LEU A 21 -54.73 1.41 -67.68
N PHE A 22 -54.28 0.72 -66.63
CA PHE A 22 -54.96 0.73 -65.34
C PHE A 22 -54.27 1.75 -64.42
N THR A 23 -54.51 3.04 -64.67
CA THR A 23 -54.55 3.98 -63.54
C THR A 23 -55.77 3.60 -62.73
N GLY A 24 -55.62 2.59 -61.88
CA GLY A 24 -56.60 2.26 -60.87
C GLY A 24 -56.82 3.52 -60.05
N THR A 25 -58.04 4.04 -60.11
CA THR A 25 -58.57 4.93 -59.10
C THR A 25 -58.19 4.36 -57.74
N VAL A 26 -57.45 5.12 -56.95
CA VAL A 26 -57.05 4.78 -55.57
C VAL A 26 -58.34 4.46 -54.80
N SER A 27 -58.57 3.19 -54.51
CA SER A 27 -59.77 2.74 -53.81
C SER A 27 -59.40 2.16 -52.46
N ALA A 28 -59.98 2.76 -51.43
CA ALA A 28 -59.84 2.49 -50.02
C ALA A 28 -60.23 1.07 -49.59
N ARG A 29 -59.32 0.35 -48.92
CA ARG A 29 -59.56 -1.00 -48.37
C ARG A 29 -60.54 -1.06 -47.18
N TYR A 30 -60.77 0.05 -46.43
CA TYR A 30 -61.65 0.04 -45.24
C TYR A 30 -62.46 1.33 -45.06
N ALA A 31 -63.71 1.21 -44.55
CA ALA A 31 -64.52 2.34 -44.08
C ALA A 31 -64.47 2.53 -42.55
N THR A 32 -64.27 1.47 -41.75
CA THR A 32 -63.97 1.52 -40.30
C THR A 32 -63.22 0.26 -39.83
N ALA A 33 -62.47 0.36 -38.72
CA ALA A 33 -61.65 -0.72 -38.11
C ALA A 33 -62.39 -2.02 -37.73
N ALA A 34 -63.72 -2.04 -37.75
CA ALA A 34 -64.55 -3.20 -37.48
C ALA A 34 -65.73 -3.37 -38.48
N GLY A 35 -65.69 -2.69 -39.64
CA GLY A 35 -66.79 -2.64 -40.60
C GLY A 35 -66.67 -3.61 -41.80
N GLU A 36 -67.79 -3.80 -42.51
CA GLU A 36 -67.89 -4.58 -43.75
C GLU A 36 -66.84 -4.12 -44.78
N ASN A 37 -66.07 -5.08 -45.31
CA ASN A 37 -64.95 -4.84 -46.21
C ASN A 37 -65.41 -4.17 -47.53
N ALA A 38 -64.69 -3.16 -48.00
CA ALA A 38 -64.96 -2.46 -49.26
C ALA A 38 -64.45 -3.20 -50.52
N GLY A 39 -63.86 -4.38 -50.36
CA GLY A 39 -63.30 -5.21 -51.43
C GLY A 39 -61.77 -5.17 -51.48
N ILE A 40 -61.15 -6.31 -51.81
CA ILE A 40 -59.70 -6.44 -52.08
C ILE A 40 -59.45 -6.26 -53.57
N ASN A 41 -58.58 -5.32 -53.95
CA ASN A 41 -58.17 -5.14 -55.34
C ASN A 41 -57.07 -6.12 -55.75
N LEU A 42 -56.87 -6.27 -57.07
CA LEU A 42 -55.91 -7.21 -57.65
C LEU A 42 -54.43 -6.98 -57.26
N SER A 43 -54.09 -5.80 -56.74
CA SER A 43 -52.72 -5.43 -56.34
C SER A 43 -52.54 -5.27 -54.83
N ASP A 44 -53.58 -5.51 -54.04
CA ASP A 44 -53.54 -5.30 -52.60
C ASP A 44 -52.80 -6.45 -51.92
N THR A 45 -52.00 -6.11 -50.90
CA THR A 45 -51.38 -7.12 -50.03
C THR A 45 -52.36 -7.50 -48.93
N VAL A 46 -52.60 -8.79 -48.76
CA VAL A 46 -53.41 -9.35 -47.69
C VAL A 46 -52.50 -9.91 -46.60
N TYR A 47 -52.77 -9.56 -45.34
CA TYR A 47 -51.98 -10.04 -44.21
C TYR A 47 -52.63 -11.26 -43.56
N ARG A 48 -51.80 -12.21 -43.13
CA ARG A 48 -52.28 -13.41 -42.45
C ARG A 48 -52.98 -13.09 -41.13
N GLY A 49 -54.13 -13.71 -40.93
CA GLY A 49 -55.02 -13.52 -39.79
C GLY A 49 -56.13 -12.50 -40.06
N GLU A 50 -56.13 -11.82 -41.20
CA GLU A 50 -57.23 -10.95 -41.60
C GLU A 50 -58.49 -11.75 -41.93
N ASN A 51 -59.64 -11.26 -41.46
CA ASN A 51 -60.93 -11.93 -41.59
C ASN A 51 -61.91 -11.12 -42.46
N ASN A 52 -62.97 -11.77 -42.93
CA ASN A 52 -64.08 -11.15 -43.68
C ASN A 52 -63.59 -10.34 -44.90
N LEU A 53 -62.70 -10.95 -45.68
CA LEU A 53 -62.10 -10.35 -46.86
C LEU A 53 -62.95 -10.57 -48.12
N ASP A 54 -63.45 -9.51 -48.76
CA ASP A 54 -64.22 -9.63 -50.01
C ASP A 54 -63.29 -9.66 -51.23
N PHE A 55 -63.28 -10.79 -51.94
CA PHE A 55 -62.50 -11.03 -53.15
C PHE A 55 -63.33 -10.93 -54.42
N SER A 56 -64.50 -10.27 -54.40
CA SER A 56 -65.38 -10.12 -55.57
C SER A 56 -64.69 -9.48 -56.79
N ALA A 57 -63.67 -8.64 -56.59
CA ALA A 57 -62.87 -8.06 -57.66
C ALA A 57 -62.02 -9.07 -58.46
N PHE A 58 -61.84 -10.29 -57.92
CA PHE A 58 -61.12 -11.38 -58.58
C PHE A 58 -62.03 -12.24 -59.46
N SER A 59 -63.34 -11.98 -59.47
CA SER A 59 -64.32 -12.62 -60.35
C SER A 59 -64.08 -12.22 -61.81
N SER A 60 -64.24 -13.16 -62.75
CA SER A 60 -63.92 -12.93 -64.17
C SER A 60 -64.84 -13.73 -65.09
N GLY A 61 -65.15 -13.18 -66.27
CA GLY A 61 -65.94 -13.87 -67.29
C GLY A 61 -67.39 -14.19 -66.87
N GLY A 62 -67.94 -13.48 -65.88
CA GLY A 62 -69.27 -13.74 -65.31
C GLY A 62 -69.32 -14.81 -64.21
N TYR A 63 -68.18 -15.34 -63.79
CA TYR A 63 -68.07 -16.36 -62.74
C TYR A 63 -67.49 -15.78 -61.45
N THR A 64 -68.01 -16.23 -60.31
CA THR A 64 -67.58 -15.83 -58.96
C THR A 64 -66.38 -16.64 -58.48
N VAL A 65 -65.57 -16.06 -57.59
CA VAL A 65 -64.48 -16.80 -56.92
C VAL A 65 -65.03 -17.68 -55.79
N ASP A 66 -64.69 -18.97 -55.83
CA ASP A 66 -65.11 -19.96 -54.82
C ASP A 66 -63.99 -20.30 -53.83
N TYR A 67 -62.72 -20.26 -54.27
CA TYR A 67 -61.55 -20.44 -53.40
C TYR A 67 -60.32 -19.75 -53.99
N LEU A 68 -59.37 -19.42 -53.10
CA LEU A 68 -58.01 -19.03 -53.47
C LEU A 68 -57.09 -20.25 -53.31
N GLN A 69 -56.14 -20.44 -54.22
CA GLN A 69 -55.17 -21.53 -54.14
C GLN A 69 -53.74 -21.01 -54.19
N HIS A 70 -52.89 -21.43 -53.26
CA HIS A 70 -51.48 -21.10 -53.23
C HIS A 70 -50.79 -21.71 -54.46
N VAL A 71 -50.04 -20.89 -55.19
CA VAL A 71 -49.43 -21.29 -56.46
C VAL A 71 -48.36 -22.39 -56.27
N THR A 72 -47.74 -22.47 -55.09
CA THR A 72 -46.59 -23.35 -54.86
C THR A 72 -46.97 -24.73 -54.30
N ASP A 73 -47.77 -24.78 -53.23
CA ASP A 73 -48.11 -26.02 -52.52
C ASP A 73 -49.57 -26.48 -52.75
N GLY A 74 -50.39 -25.65 -53.39
CA GLY A 74 -51.78 -25.97 -53.70
C GLY A 74 -52.75 -25.80 -52.54
N ASP A 75 -52.31 -25.26 -51.39
CA ASP A 75 -53.18 -24.99 -50.25
C ASP A 75 -54.32 -24.04 -50.61
N GLN A 76 -55.52 -24.32 -50.10
CA GLN A 76 -56.73 -23.61 -50.49
C GLN A 76 -57.36 -22.83 -49.34
N ILE A 77 -57.84 -21.63 -49.66
CA ILE A 77 -58.68 -20.80 -48.79
C ILE A 77 -60.07 -20.77 -49.42
N ALA A 78 -61.04 -21.41 -48.77
CA ALA A 78 -62.42 -21.41 -49.25
C ALA A 78 -63.09 -20.05 -49.03
N LEU A 79 -63.87 -19.60 -50.02
CA LEU A 79 -64.67 -18.38 -49.96
C LEU A 79 -66.16 -18.76 -49.83
N ILE A 80 -66.89 -18.02 -49.00
CA ILE A 80 -68.36 -18.10 -48.89
C ILE A 80 -68.91 -16.75 -49.34
N ASN A 81 -69.73 -16.74 -50.39
CA ASN A 81 -70.23 -15.51 -51.03
C ASN A 81 -69.10 -14.54 -51.43
N GLN A 82 -67.98 -15.05 -51.96
CA GLN A 82 -66.76 -14.30 -52.31
C GLN A 82 -66.01 -13.71 -51.10
N ILE A 83 -66.41 -14.04 -49.88
CA ILE A 83 -65.77 -13.59 -48.64
C ILE A 83 -64.93 -14.73 -48.04
N ALA A 84 -63.69 -14.44 -47.64
CA ALA A 84 -62.83 -15.40 -46.94
C ALA A 84 -62.07 -14.78 -45.76
N SER A 85 -61.64 -15.64 -44.85
CA SER A 85 -60.68 -15.30 -43.80
C SER A 85 -59.35 -15.97 -44.10
N VAL A 86 -58.26 -15.21 -44.05
CA VAL A 86 -56.91 -15.74 -44.23
C VAL A 86 -56.40 -16.20 -42.87
N GLY A 87 -56.43 -17.51 -42.62
CA GLY A 87 -56.01 -18.07 -41.35
C GLY A 87 -54.53 -17.80 -41.02
N GLN A 88 -54.21 -17.77 -39.71
CA GLN A 88 -52.82 -17.62 -39.22
C GLN A 88 -51.92 -18.82 -39.52
N THR A 89 -52.40 -19.87 -40.17
CA THR A 89 -51.64 -21.03 -40.61
C THR A 89 -51.38 -21.04 -42.11
N GLN A 90 -52.00 -20.13 -42.86
CA GLN A 90 -51.90 -20.07 -44.33
C GLN A 90 -50.47 -19.76 -44.78
N ALA A 91 -49.94 -20.37 -45.83
CA ALA A 91 -48.58 -20.04 -46.28
C ALA A 91 -48.51 -18.63 -46.90
N PRO A 92 -47.51 -17.78 -46.56
CA PRO A 92 -47.26 -16.55 -47.31
C PRO A 92 -46.90 -16.86 -48.78
N GLY A 93 -47.33 -16.03 -49.71
CA GLY A 93 -47.05 -16.21 -51.13
C GLY A 93 -48.16 -15.73 -52.04
N THR A 94 -48.11 -16.17 -53.29
CA THR A 94 -49.05 -15.79 -54.34
C THR A 94 -50.18 -16.80 -54.46
N TYR A 95 -51.42 -16.33 -54.43
CA TYR A 95 -52.64 -17.13 -54.52
C TYR A 95 -53.40 -16.81 -55.80
N GLY A 96 -53.77 -17.83 -56.58
CA GLY A 96 -54.68 -17.67 -57.72
C GLY A 96 -56.13 -17.78 -57.31
N ALA A 97 -57.04 -17.08 -58.01
CA ALA A 97 -58.48 -17.19 -57.83
C ALA A 97 -59.08 -18.33 -58.68
N TRP A 98 -59.98 -19.11 -58.11
CA TRP A 98 -60.57 -20.29 -58.75
C TRP A 98 -62.09 -20.37 -58.54
N ASN A 99 -62.77 -20.97 -59.52
CA ASN A 99 -64.17 -21.37 -59.45
C ASN A 99 -64.27 -22.90 -59.60
N ASN A 100 -65.16 -23.53 -58.85
CA ASN A 100 -65.33 -24.99 -58.83
C ASN A 100 -65.80 -25.56 -60.19
N SER A 101 -66.48 -24.76 -61.00
CA SER A 101 -67.08 -25.20 -62.28
C SER A 101 -66.14 -25.03 -63.47
N ILE A 102 -65.28 -24.02 -63.47
CA ILE A 102 -64.46 -23.65 -64.64
C ILE A 102 -62.95 -23.63 -64.37
N GLY A 103 -62.52 -23.84 -63.13
CA GLY A 103 -61.12 -23.79 -62.75
C GLY A 103 -60.62 -22.36 -62.53
N ARG A 104 -59.35 -22.09 -62.91
CA ARG A 104 -58.67 -20.83 -62.61
C ARG A 104 -59.33 -19.64 -63.32
N LEU A 105 -59.63 -18.60 -62.55
CA LEU A 105 -60.25 -17.37 -63.03
C LEU A 105 -59.17 -16.39 -63.53
N GLY A 106 -58.68 -16.62 -64.75
CA GLY A 106 -57.71 -15.74 -65.42
C GLY A 106 -56.33 -15.70 -64.75
N PHE A 107 -55.64 -14.56 -64.88
CA PHE A 107 -54.29 -14.33 -64.33
C PHE A 107 -54.28 -13.53 -63.04
N ALA A 108 -55.47 -13.20 -62.49
CA ALA A 108 -55.60 -12.48 -61.24
C ALA A 108 -54.97 -13.28 -60.09
N VAL A 109 -54.14 -12.62 -59.28
CA VAL A 109 -53.48 -13.22 -58.12
C VAL A 109 -53.53 -12.29 -56.93
N CYS A 110 -53.68 -12.85 -55.74
CA CYS A 110 -53.61 -12.16 -54.47
C CYS A 110 -52.26 -12.46 -53.81
N THR A 111 -51.61 -11.47 -53.20
CA THR A 111 -50.41 -11.70 -52.39
C THR A 111 -50.80 -11.79 -50.92
N ILE A 112 -50.46 -12.91 -50.28
CA ILE A 112 -50.63 -13.09 -48.83
C ILE A 112 -49.26 -12.96 -48.16
N ALA A 113 -49.13 -12.05 -47.18
CA ALA A 113 -47.89 -11.77 -46.47
C ALA A 113 -48.04 -11.92 -44.95
N GLU A 114 -46.92 -12.16 -44.26
CA GLU A 114 -46.86 -11.96 -42.81
C GLU A 114 -46.84 -10.46 -42.52
N LEU A 115 -47.64 -10.00 -41.56
CA LEU A 115 -47.54 -8.63 -41.10
C LEU A 115 -46.24 -8.42 -40.31
N ASN A 116 -45.42 -7.47 -40.76
CA ASN A 116 -44.27 -6.97 -40.04
C ASN A 116 -44.42 -5.46 -39.85
N LEU A 117 -44.74 -5.06 -38.62
CA LEU A 117 -44.86 -3.66 -38.23
C LEU A 117 -43.51 -2.93 -38.13
N GLY A 118 -42.39 -3.64 -38.18
CA GLY A 118 -41.07 -3.05 -37.97
C GLY A 118 -40.90 -2.55 -36.52
N LYS A 119 -40.35 -1.35 -36.36
CA LYS A 119 -40.13 -0.71 -35.05
C LYS A 119 -40.52 0.76 -35.09
N ILE A 120 -40.88 1.31 -33.93
CA ILE A 120 -40.97 2.75 -33.75
C ILE A 120 -39.54 3.28 -33.73
N ALA A 121 -39.23 4.22 -34.61
CA ALA A 121 -38.00 4.98 -34.63
C ALA A 121 -38.28 6.44 -34.27
N VAL A 122 -37.25 7.14 -33.80
CA VAL A 122 -37.32 8.57 -33.55
C VAL A 122 -36.23 9.28 -34.33
N THR A 123 -36.60 10.39 -34.95
CA THR A 123 -35.66 11.29 -35.62
C THR A 123 -35.75 12.69 -35.03
N PRO A 124 -34.62 13.38 -34.85
CA PRO A 124 -34.66 14.80 -34.54
C PRO A 124 -35.11 15.58 -35.77
N TYR A 125 -36.12 16.43 -35.60
CA TYR A 125 -36.71 17.20 -36.70
C TYR A 125 -35.76 18.30 -37.19
N ALA A 126 -35.67 18.47 -38.51
CA ALA A 126 -34.85 19.49 -39.17
C ALA A 126 -33.35 19.47 -38.79
N THR A 127 -32.79 18.28 -38.55
CA THR A 127 -31.34 18.09 -38.29
C THR A 127 -30.73 17.10 -39.27
N THR A 128 -29.40 17.07 -39.36
CA THR A 128 -28.64 16.10 -40.17
C THR A 128 -28.20 14.86 -39.38
N VAL A 129 -28.66 14.72 -38.14
CA VAL A 129 -28.27 13.64 -37.23
C VAL A 129 -28.96 12.34 -37.65
N THR A 130 -28.21 11.24 -37.62
CA THR A 130 -28.73 9.91 -37.99
C THR A 130 -29.80 9.43 -37.00
N ASP A 131 -30.87 8.86 -37.53
CA ASP A 131 -31.96 8.24 -36.79
C ASP A 131 -31.43 7.23 -35.76
N SER A 132 -31.94 7.30 -34.52
CA SER A 132 -31.57 6.36 -33.46
C SER A 132 -32.69 6.25 -32.42
N ASN A 133 -32.67 5.21 -31.59
CA ASN A 133 -33.64 5.01 -30.51
C ASN A 133 -32.92 5.14 -29.15
N PRO A 134 -32.65 6.37 -28.67
CA PRO A 134 -31.95 6.58 -27.40
C PRO A 134 -32.79 6.12 -26.19
N ASN A 135 -32.14 5.75 -25.09
CA ASN A 135 -32.84 5.43 -23.84
C ASN A 135 -33.37 6.68 -23.12
N SER A 136 -32.85 7.86 -23.44
CA SER A 136 -33.26 9.13 -22.87
C SER A 136 -33.34 10.20 -23.96
N ILE A 137 -34.42 10.98 -23.94
CA ILE A 137 -34.67 12.08 -24.87
C ILE A 137 -34.91 13.35 -24.06
N SER A 138 -34.25 14.42 -24.42
CA SER A 138 -34.47 15.72 -23.81
C SER A 138 -35.88 16.21 -24.09
N LYS A 139 -36.52 16.80 -23.09
CA LYS A 139 -37.85 17.37 -23.22
C LYS A 139 -37.92 18.53 -24.22
N ALA A 140 -36.79 19.19 -24.47
CA ALA A 140 -36.65 20.29 -25.42
C ALA A 140 -36.36 19.82 -26.86
N ALA A 141 -36.05 18.53 -27.06
CA ALA A 141 -35.81 17.96 -28.38
C ALA A 141 -37.07 18.10 -29.25
N GLN A 142 -36.88 18.54 -30.49
CA GLN A 142 -37.93 18.47 -31.52
C GLN A 142 -37.80 17.13 -32.21
N VAL A 143 -38.81 16.27 -32.07
CA VAL A 143 -38.75 14.88 -32.53
C VAL A 143 -39.95 14.51 -33.38
N VAL A 144 -39.75 13.57 -34.29
CA VAL A 144 -40.80 12.86 -35.01
C VAL A 144 -40.65 11.38 -34.69
N PHE A 145 -41.73 10.75 -34.24
CA PHE A 145 -41.82 9.29 -34.11
C PHE A 145 -42.46 8.72 -35.35
N TYR A 146 -41.87 7.68 -35.91
CA TYR A 146 -42.32 7.07 -37.16
C TYR A 146 -42.06 5.56 -37.14
N ILE A 147 -42.65 4.84 -38.09
CA ILE A 147 -42.45 3.40 -38.24
C ILE A 147 -41.36 3.12 -39.26
N SER A 148 -40.35 2.34 -38.85
CA SER A 148 -39.20 1.97 -39.66
C SER A 148 -39.17 0.46 -39.90
N GLY A 149 -38.91 0.07 -41.15
CA GLY A 149 -38.74 -1.34 -41.54
C GLY A 149 -40.03 -2.15 -41.56
N SER A 150 -41.20 -1.50 -41.68
CA SER A 150 -42.47 -2.20 -41.86
C SER A 150 -42.66 -2.68 -43.30
N ASN A 151 -43.45 -3.73 -43.48
CA ASN A 151 -44.02 -4.10 -44.79
C ASN A 151 -45.49 -3.67 -44.89
N LEU A 152 -45.88 -2.67 -44.10
CA LEU A 152 -47.16 -2.02 -44.21
C LEU A 152 -47.22 -1.24 -45.53
N HIS A 153 -48.38 -1.25 -46.15
CA HIS A 153 -48.69 -0.43 -47.32
C HIS A 153 -49.77 0.61 -46.95
N PRO A 154 -49.41 1.74 -46.31
CA PRO A 154 -50.38 2.77 -45.89
C PRO A 154 -51.20 3.32 -47.06
N ASP A 155 -50.63 3.33 -48.26
CA ASP A 155 -51.26 3.72 -49.52
C ASP A 155 -52.43 2.80 -49.92
N GLN A 156 -52.45 1.57 -49.42
CA GLN A 156 -53.52 0.59 -49.62
C GLN A 156 -54.57 0.63 -48.49
N LEU A 157 -54.36 1.44 -47.45
CA LEU A 157 -55.22 1.51 -46.28
C LEU A 157 -55.94 2.85 -46.23
N ASN A 158 -57.22 2.84 -45.84
CA ASN A 158 -58.05 4.05 -45.76
C ASN A 158 -58.98 3.98 -44.55
N GLY A 159 -59.48 5.12 -44.12
CA GLY A 159 -60.26 5.22 -42.88
C GLY A 159 -59.40 5.13 -41.61
N ASN A 160 -60.04 4.78 -40.50
CA ASN A 160 -59.40 4.82 -39.19
C ASN A 160 -58.71 3.48 -38.86
N TRP A 161 -57.46 3.29 -39.27
CA TRP A 161 -56.76 2.00 -39.14
C TRP A 161 -55.48 2.04 -38.30
N ASN A 162 -55.00 3.22 -37.89
CA ASN A 162 -53.79 3.35 -37.08
C ASN A 162 -53.90 4.40 -35.99
N GLY A 163 -53.01 4.31 -34.99
CA GLY A 163 -52.75 5.44 -34.11
C GLY A 163 -51.56 5.25 -33.20
N PHE A 164 -50.91 6.37 -32.88
CA PHE A 164 -49.91 6.44 -31.82
C PHE A 164 -50.57 6.82 -30.49
N THR A 165 -50.10 6.19 -29.42
CA THR A 165 -50.44 6.54 -28.04
C THR A 165 -49.16 6.89 -27.31
N ILE A 166 -49.14 8.07 -26.68
CA ILE A 166 -48.07 8.47 -25.77
C ILE A 166 -48.54 8.18 -24.35
N THR A 167 -47.78 7.39 -23.62
CA THR A 167 -48.07 7.00 -22.23
C THR A 167 -46.99 7.54 -21.31
N ASN A 168 -47.38 8.30 -20.29
CA ASN A 168 -46.55 8.49 -19.10
C ASN A 168 -46.65 7.20 -18.27
N THR A 169 -45.60 6.40 -18.24
CA THR A 169 -45.65 5.08 -17.59
C THR A 169 -45.59 5.15 -16.08
N GLN A 170 -45.23 6.31 -15.51
CA GLN A 170 -45.24 6.52 -14.07
C GLN A 170 -46.66 6.76 -13.54
N THR A 171 -47.47 7.53 -14.28
CA THR A 171 -48.85 7.88 -13.87
C THR A 171 -49.91 7.01 -14.54
N GLY A 172 -49.56 6.31 -15.62
CA GLY A 172 -50.48 5.58 -16.47
C GLY A 172 -51.32 6.46 -17.40
N VAL A 173 -51.13 7.79 -17.37
CA VAL A 173 -51.87 8.74 -18.21
C VAL A 173 -51.46 8.58 -19.68
N GLN A 174 -52.43 8.56 -20.58
CA GLN A 174 -52.24 8.39 -22.01
C GLN A 174 -52.84 9.54 -22.80
N THR A 175 -52.23 9.88 -23.94
CA THR A 175 -52.83 10.76 -24.95
C THR A 175 -52.66 10.18 -26.35
N GLN A 176 -53.56 10.59 -27.24
CA GLN A 176 -53.46 10.39 -28.69
C GLN A 176 -53.57 11.74 -29.40
N GLU A 177 -53.13 12.80 -28.74
CA GLU A 177 -53.04 14.16 -29.25
C GLU A 177 -51.70 14.76 -28.85
N ILE A 178 -51.11 15.54 -29.75
CA ILE A 178 -49.89 16.31 -29.49
C ILE A 178 -50.09 17.78 -29.81
N THR A 179 -49.39 18.64 -29.09
CA THR A 179 -49.11 20.01 -29.54
C THR A 179 -47.88 19.95 -30.44
N ASN A 180 -48.03 20.24 -31.73
CA ASN A 180 -46.90 20.22 -32.67
C ASN A 180 -45.99 21.45 -32.52
N ILE A 181 -44.83 21.45 -33.20
CA ILE A 181 -43.88 22.59 -33.17
C ILE A 181 -44.47 23.91 -33.69
N GLY A 182 -45.57 23.87 -34.45
CA GLY A 182 -46.32 25.04 -34.90
C GLY A 182 -47.36 25.54 -33.91
N GLY A 183 -47.49 24.90 -32.74
CA GLY A 183 -48.45 25.25 -31.68
C GLY A 183 -49.88 24.78 -31.93
N SER A 184 -50.11 23.95 -32.95
CA SER A 184 -51.44 23.39 -33.26
C SER A 184 -51.59 21.99 -32.67
N THR A 185 -52.79 21.68 -32.15
CA THR A 185 -53.13 20.32 -31.73
C THR A 185 -53.27 19.40 -32.94
N GLN A 186 -52.59 18.26 -32.92
CA GLN A 186 -52.65 17.23 -33.95
C GLN A 186 -53.09 15.90 -33.34
N SER A 187 -54.03 15.24 -34.02
CA SER A 187 -54.44 13.90 -33.61
C SER A 187 -53.40 12.87 -34.02
N LEU A 188 -53.03 12.01 -33.08
CA LEU A 188 -52.23 10.81 -33.32
C LEU A 188 -53.10 9.60 -33.72
N ARG A 189 -54.40 9.79 -33.90
CA ARG A 189 -55.27 8.80 -34.55
C ARG A 189 -55.25 9.03 -36.05
N ASN A 190 -55.18 7.93 -36.80
CA ASN A 190 -55.28 7.90 -38.25
C ASN A 190 -54.23 8.78 -38.91
N VAL A 191 -52.98 8.61 -38.48
CA VAL A 191 -51.83 9.30 -39.06
C VAL A 191 -51.77 8.91 -40.55
N PRO A 192 -51.83 9.88 -41.50
CA PRO A 192 -51.94 9.59 -42.93
C PRO A 192 -50.81 8.72 -43.47
N ASP A 193 -49.57 9.01 -43.06
CA ASP A 193 -48.41 8.19 -43.33
C ASP A 193 -47.57 8.06 -42.05
N PRO A 194 -47.70 6.94 -41.30
CA PRO A 194 -46.93 6.72 -40.09
C PRO A 194 -45.45 6.37 -40.36
N THR A 195 -45.03 6.23 -41.63
CA THR A 195 -43.65 5.97 -42.03
C THR A 195 -42.88 7.24 -42.41
N ASP A 196 -43.59 8.36 -42.62
CA ASP A 196 -42.99 9.65 -42.97
C ASP A 196 -42.31 10.31 -41.76
N LYS A 197 -40.99 10.21 -41.73
CA LYS A 197 -40.14 10.83 -40.70
C LYS A 197 -39.93 12.34 -40.86
N THR A 198 -40.42 12.94 -41.95
CA THR A 198 -40.20 14.36 -42.30
C THR A 198 -41.42 15.24 -42.07
N ASN A 199 -42.55 14.65 -41.65
CA ASN A 199 -43.81 15.36 -41.51
C ASN A 199 -43.79 16.37 -40.35
N ALA A 200 -43.74 17.66 -40.69
CA ALA A 200 -43.72 18.75 -39.72
C ALA A 200 -44.97 18.82 -38.82
N ASN A 201 -46.11 18.29 -39.28
CA ASN A 201 -47.32 18.25 -38.46
C ASN A 201 -47.16 17.31 -37.26
N TYR A 202 -46.34 16.26 -37.39
CA TYR A 202 -46.08 15.29 -36.34
C TYR A 202 -44.75 15.51 -35.62
N ALA A 203 -44.07 16.62 -35.92
CA ALA A 203 -42.92 17.07 -35.14
C ALA A 203 -43.40 17.81 -33.88
N PHE A 204 -42.91 17.41 -32.71
CA PHE A 204 -43.26 18.05 -31.44
C PHE A 204 -42.11 18.00 -30.44
N LYS A 205 -42.23 18.81 -29.38
CA LYS A 205 -41.39 18.69 -28.19
C LYS A 205 -42.14 17.96 -27.10
N LEU A 206 -41.43 17.14 -26.34
CA LEU A 206 -42.02 16.40 -25.23
C LEU A 206 -42.49 17.35 -24.11
N VAL A 207 -41.79 18.47 -23.89
CA VAL A 207 -42.17 19.47 -22.87
C VAL A 207 -43.51 20.16 -23.15
N ASP A 208 -43.94 20.21 -24.41
CA ASP A 208 -45.18 20.87 -24.82
C ASP A 208 -46.41 19.97 -24.61
N GLN A 209 -46.20 18.73 -24.11
CA GLN A 209 -47.26 17.75 -23.89
C GLN A 209 -47.67 17.72 -22.42
N SER A 210 -48.96 17.93 -22.15
CA SER A 210 -49.49 18.08 -20.79
C SER A 210 -49.23 16.88 -19.85
N LEU A 211 -49.10 15.67 -20.39
CA LEU A 211 -48.78 14.45 -19.63
C LEU A 211 -47.30 14.32 -19.24
N ILE A 212 -46.42 15.17 -19.79
CA ILE A 212 -44.98 15.19 -19.51
C ILE A 212 -44.70 16.47 -18.71
N PRO A 213 -44.61 16.40 -17.37
CA PRO A 213 -44.36 17.58 -16.54
C PRO A 213 -43.01 18.24 -16.85
N ALA A 214 -42.90 19.56 -16.72
CA ALA A 214 -41.68 20.30 -17.05
C ALA A 214 -40.47 19.97 -16.14
N GLY A 215 -40.69 19.53 -14.89
CA GLY A 215 -39.64 19.27 -13.91
C GLY A 215 -38.96 17.90 -14.06
N ASP A 216 -39.48 16.89 -13.36
CA ASP A 216 -38.83 15.59 -13.16
C ASP A 216 -38.68 14.75 -14.43
N SER A 217 -37.67 13.88 -14.48
CA SER A 217 -37.53 12.88 -15.53
C SER A 217 -38.81 12.05 -15.64
N THR A 218 -39.40 11.97 -16.82
CA THR A 218 -40.68 11.29 -17.03
C THR A 218 -40.45 10.05 -17.90
N PRO A 219 -40.71 8.83 -17.42
CA PRO A 219 -40.65 7.66 -18.27
C PRO A 219 -41.85 7.66 -19.23
N VAL A 220 -41.56 7.50 -20.52
CA VAL A 220 -42.53 7.62 -21.61
C VAL A 220 -42.48 6.36 -22.46
N THR A 221 -43.65 5.86 -22.86
CA THR A 221 -43.77 4.84 -23.91
C THR A 221 -44.61 5.38 -25.04
N ILE A 222 -44.07 5.30 -26.26
CA ILE A 222 -44.81 5.50 -27.49
C ILE A 222 -45.26 4.12 -27.95
N SER A 223 -46.56 3.94 -28.11
CA SER A 223 -47.14 2.73 -28.71
C SER A 223 -47.72 3.08 -30.06
N PHE A 224 -47.50 2.26 -31.06
CA PHE A 224 -48.20 2.33 -32.33
C PHE A 224 -49.09 1.10 -32.45
N ASN A 225 -50.35 1.34 -32.76
CA ASN A 225 -51.35 0.29 -32.92
C ASN A 225 -51.95 0.42 -34.31
N ILE A 226 -52.17 -0.72 -34.94
CA ILE A 226 -53.06 -0.80 -36.11
C ILE A 226 -54.30 -1.61 -35.75
N GLU A 227 -55.40 -1.27 -36.41
CA GLU A 227 -56.63 -2.04 -36.37
C GLU A 227 -56.87 -2.57 -37.78
N LEU A 228 -56.53 -3.84 -37.99
CA LEU A 228 -56.82 -4.60 -39.20
C LEU A 228 -57.77 -5.75 -38.85
N ASN A 229 -58.74 -5.97 -39.72
CA ASN A 229 -59.91 -6.81 -39.47
C ASN A 229 -59.54 -8.21 -38.93
N GLY A 230 -59.79 -8.46 -37.64
CA GLY A 230 -59.62 -9.78 -37.03
C GLY A 230 -58.21 -10.15 -36.53
N LEU A 231 -57.22 -9.26 -36.65
CA LEU A 231 -55.88 -9.51 -36.12
C LEU A 231 -55.82 -9.31 -34.60
N PRO A 232 -55.13 -10.20 -33.85
CA PRO A 232 -54.96 -10.03 -32.41
C PRO A 232 -54.03 -8.84 -32.12
N THR A 233 -54.36 -8.09 -31.06
CA THR A 233 -53.61 -6.90 -30.62
C THR A 233 -52.10 -7.12 -30.43
N GLN A 234 -51.68 -8.34 -30.07
CA GLN A 234 -50.27 -8.70 -29.92
C GLN A 234 -49.47 -8.70 -31.23
N LYS A 235 -50.14 -8.83 -32.40
CA LYS A 235 -49.51 -8.75 -33.73
C LYS A 235 -49.65 -7.37 -34.36
N THR A 236 -50.48 -6.50 -33.78
CA THR A 236 -50.81 -5.19 -34.33
C THR A 236 -50.31 -4.01 -33.50
N GLN A 237 -49.45 -4.28 -32.50
CA GLN A 237 -48.86 -3.27 -31.64
C GLN A 237 -47.33 -3.37 -31.60
N ILE A 238 -46.67 -2.23 -31.66
CA ILE A 238 -45.24 -2.07 -31.36
C ILE A 238 -45.05 -0.90 -30.38
N GLN A 239 -43.98 -0.95 -29.59
CA GLN A 239 -43.72 0.01 -28.53
C GLN A 239 -42.25 0.46 -28.50
N TYR A 240 -42.03 1.69 -28.06
CA TYR A 240 -40.71 2.25 -27.79
C TYR A 240 -40.76 3.07 -26.50
N SER A 241 -39.94 2.68 -25.53
CA SER A 241 -39.86 3.32 -24.22
C SER A 241 -38.54 4.08 -24.07
N PHE A 242 -38.63 5.27 -23.48
CA PHE A 242 -37.48 6.12 -23.18
C PHE A 242 -37.78 7.01 -21.95
N THR A 243 -36.76 7.69 -21.43
CA THR A 243 -36.93 8.67 -20.35
C THR A 243 -36.86 10.10 -20.91
N ALA A 244 -37.93 10.88 -20.74
CA ALA A 244 -37.96 12.29 -21.06
C ALA A 244 -37.24 13.09 -19.97
N VAL A 245 -36.06 13.65 -20.27
CA VAL A 245 -35.20 14.36 -19.31
C VAL A 245 -35.20 15.86 -19.53
N GLN A 246 -35.16 16.64 -18.46
CA GLN A 246 -35.08 18.09 -18.59
C GLN A 246 -33.68 18.52 -19.04
N SER A 247 -33.60 19.39 -20.05
CA SER A 247 -32.33 19.95 -20.54
C SER A 247 -32.40 21.49 -20.59
N THR A 248 -32.26 22.10 -19.42
CA THR A 248 -32.16 23.57 -19.33
C THR A 248 -30.73 23.98 -19.63
N PHE A 249 -30.53 25.05 -20.41
CA PHE A 249 -29.19 25.53 -20.75
C PHE A 249 -28.39 25.84 -19.48
N SER A 250 -27.36 25.05 -19.21
CA SER A 250 -26.51 25.13 -18.01
C SER A 250 -25.11 24.64 -18.32
N LEU A 251 -24.15 25.14 -17.55
CA LEU A 251 -22.76 24.72 -17.60
C LEU A 251 -22.32 24.35 -16.19
N THR A 252 -21.75 23.17 -16.02
CA THR A 252 -21.20 22.69 -14.75
C THR A 252 -19.70 22.52 -14.89
N GLY A 253 -18.97 23.13 -13.96
CA GLY A 253 -17.52 23.02 -13.88
C GLY A 253 -17.05 21.68 -13.32
N ALA A 254 -15.77 21.60 -12.98
CA ALA A 254 -15.16 20.39 -12.42
C ALA A 254 -14.06 20.75 -11.40
N ASN A 255 -13.82 19.86 -10.44
CA ASN A 255 -12.68 19.93 -9.54
C ASN A 255 -11.63 18.90 -10.00
N ILE A 256 -10.44 19.35 -10.40
CA ILE A 256 -9.42 18.50 -11.03
C ILE A 256 -8.06 18.84 -10.42
N ALA A 257 -7.35 17.85 -9.89
CA ALA A 257 -5.99 18.07 -9.38
C ALA A 257 -5.00 18.31 -10.53
N ALA A 258 -3.94 19.08 -10.27
CA ALA A 258 -2.86 19.27 -11.25
C ALA A 258 -2.30 17.91 -11.72
N GLY A 259 -2.02 17.81 -13.02
CA GLY A 259 -1.54 16.58 -13.66
C GLY A 259 -2.63 15.55 -14.00
N ASN A 260 -3.92 15.84 -13.75
CA ASN A 260 -5.03 14.91 -13.99
C ASN A 260 -6.01 15.42 -15.05
N THR A 261 -6.90 14.52 -15.49
CA THR A 261 -8.02 14.81 -16.38
C THR A 261 -9.34 14.78 -15.63
N GLY A 262 -10.27 15.64 -16.01
CA GLY A 262 -11.64 15.64 -15.50
C GLY A 262 -12.65 16.02 -16.57
N THR A 263 -13.90 16.23 -16.17
CA THR A 263 -15.00 16.47 -17.12
C THR A 263 -15.93 17.54 -16.59
N ALA A 264 -16.05 18.64 -17.34
CA ALA A 264 -17.15 19.58 -17.20
C ALA A 264 -18.36 19.09 -18.02
N VAL A 265 -19.56 19.58 -17.71
CA VAL A 265 -20.78 19.15 -18.42
C VAL A 265 -21.53 20.36 -18.92
N LEU A 266 -21.86 20.34 -20.22
CA LEU A 266 -22.76 21.31 -20.83
C LEU A 266 -24.13 20.65 -21.01
N THR A 267 -25.18 21.28 -20.50
CA THR A 267 -26.57 20.91 -20.79
C THR A 267 -27.19 21.99 -21.69
N GLY A 268 -27.89 21.60 -22.74
CA GLY A 268 -28.49 22.52 -23.70
C GLY A 268 -29.59 21.87 -24.54
N ILE A 269 -30.01 22.56 -25.59
CA ILE A 269 -30.93 22.00 -26.58
C ILE A 269 -30.15 20.93 -27.37
N PRO A 270 -30.67 19.70 -27.49
CA PRO A 270 -30.04 18.67 -28.30
C PRO A 270 -29.68 19.15 -29.70
N PHE A 271 -28.52 18.72 -30.18
CA PHE A 271 -28.03 18.96 -31.54
C PHE A 271 -27.83 20.44 -31.90
N THR A 272 -27.81 21.32 -30.90
CA THR A 272 -27.48 22.74 -31.05
C THR A 272 -26.02 22.96 -30.71
N ALA A 273 -25.28 23.70 -31.56
CA ALA A 273 -23.89 24.03 -31.29
C ALA A 273 -23.76 25.19 -30.29
N TYR A 274 -22.90 25.01 -29.29
CA TYR A 274 -22.53 26.02 -28.31
C TYR A 274 -21.02 26.27 -28.36
N THR A 275 -20.60 27.52 -28.25
CA THR A 275 -19.18 27.87 -28.12
C THR A 275 -18.81 27.89 -26.65
N VAL A 276 -17.82 27.09 -26.25
CA VAL A 276 -17.30 27.02 -24.88
C VAL A 276 -15.85 27.50 -24.85
N VAL A 277 -15.55 28.40 -23.91
CA VAL A 277 -14.25 29.09 -23.78
C VAL A 277 -13.73 28.97 -22.36
N LEU A 278 -12.48 28.52 -22.22
CA LEU A 278 -11.64 28.69 -21.03
C LEU A 278 -11.01 30.08 -21.08
N SER A 279 -11.27 30.92 -20.06
CA SER A 279 -10.86 32.33 -20.10
C SER A 279 -9.36 32.57 -19.93
N GLU A 280 -8.65 31.62 -19.31
CA GLU A 280 -7.21 31.70 -19.09
C GLU A 280 -6.47 30.80 -20.09
N THR A 281 -5.48 31.38 -20.77
CA THR A 281 -4.70 30.71 -21.82
C THR A 281 -3.23 30.59 -21.40
N GLY A 282 -2.55 29.52 -21.82
CA GLY A 282 -1.16 29.24 -21.47
C GLY A 282 -0.83 27.75 -21.52
N SER A 283 0.45 27.40 -21.44
CA SER A 283 0.90 26.00 -21.37
C SER A 283 0.60 25.35 -20.02
N ASP A 284 0.52 26.15 -18.95
CA ASP A 284 0.28 25.70 -17.58
C ASP A 284 -1.17 25.94 -17.13
N THR A 285 -2.11 26.14 -18.07
CA THR A 285 -3.55 26.29 -17.75
C THR A 285 -4.32 25.06 -18.24
N PRO A 286 -5.50 24.75 -17.66
CA PRO A 286 -6.36 23.68 -18.14
C PRO A 286 -6.70 23.86 -19.63
N TYR A 287 -6.89 22.75 -20.35
CA TYR A 287 -7.26 22.76 -21.77
C TYR A 287 -8.23 21.63 -22.12
N PHE A 288 -8.99 21.78 -23.20
CA PHE A 288 -9.99 20.81 -23.65
C PHE A 288 -9.37 19.65 -24.44
N ASN A 289 -9.96 18.46 -24.29
CA ASN A 289 -9.65 17.27 -25.06
C ASN A 289 -10.79 16.93 -26.03
N PRO A 290 -10.49 16.26 -27.18
CA PRO A 290 -11.52 15.81 -28.10
C PRO A 290 -12.42 14.74 -27.48
N ALA A 291 -13.71 14.80 -27.79
CA ALA A 291 -14.73 13.82 -27.41
C ALA A 291 -15.91 13.84 -28.40
N GLU A 292 -16.83 12.86 -28.28
CA GLU A 292 -18.06 12.86 -29.06
C GLU A 292 -18.90 14.11 -28.77
N GLY A 293 -19.36 14.78 -29.83
CA GLY A 293 -20.08 16.06 -29.71
C GLY A 293 -19.18 17.26 -29.37
N VAL A 294 -17.86 17.12 -29.37
CA VAL A 294 -16.89 18.20 -29.10
C VAL A 294 -15.93 18.37 -30.29
N VAL A 295 -15.92 19.57 -30.86
CA VAL A 295 -14.98 19.98 -31.92
C VAL A 295 -14.02 21.02 -31.36
N ILE A 296 -12.73 20.69 -31.36
CA ILE A 296 -11.66 21.58 -30.90
C ILE A 296 -11.42 22.68 -31.94
N ILE A 297 -11.57 23.95 -31.54
CA ILE A 297 -11.16 25.10 -32.36
C ILE A 297 -9.70 25.43 -32.03
N ASP A 298 -9.41 25.52 -30.74
CA ASP A 298 -8.06 25.57 -30.16
C ASP A 298 -8.09 24.92 -28.76
N ALA A 299 -6.95 24.87 -28.07
CA ALA A 299 -6.83 24.21 -26.77
C ALA A 299 -7.79 24.76 -25.68
N HIS A 300 -8.25 26.01 -25.81
CA HIS A 300 -9.07 26.71 -24.83
C HIS A 300 -10.47 27.08 -25.36
N THR A 301 -10.74 26.79 -26.64
CA THR A 301 -12.01 27.09 -27.30
C THR A 301 -12.53 25.87 -28.05
N ILE A 302 -13.77 25.49 -27.78
CA ILE A 302 -14.43 24.35 -28.42
C ILE A 302 -15.83 24.71 -28.90
N THR A 303 -16.31 23.96 -29.90
CA THR A 303 -17.73 23.85 -30.20
C THR A 303 -18.26 22.56 -29.58
N ALA A 304 -19.28 22.67 -28.73
CA ALA A 304 -19.91 21.55 -28.04
C ALA A 304 -21.38 21.41 -28.48
N THR A 305 -21.78 20.19 -28.83
CA THR A 305 -23.11 19.86 -29.35
C THR A 305 -23.74 18.79 -28.45
N PRO A 306 -24.71 19.16 -27.58
CA PRO A 306 -25.41 18.22 -26.72
C PRO A 306 -26.11 17.09 -27.51
N GLY A 307 -26.10 15.88 -26.97
CA GLY A 307 -26.74 14.70 -27.57
C GLY A 307 -28.24 14.61 -27.26
N TRP A 308 -28.81 13.41 -27.44
CA TRP A 308 -30.25 13.14 -27.26
C TRP A 308 -30.82 13.53 -25.90
N ASN A 309 -30.07 13.33 -24.83
CA ASN A 309 -30.46 13.70 -23.46
C ASN A 309 -30.25 15.21 -23.17
N GLY A 310 -29.73 15.97 -24.13
CA GLY A 310 -29.41 17.38 -23.98
C GLY A 310 -28.14 17.67 -23.19
N THR A 311 -27.26 16.68 -22.99
CA THR A 311 -25.93 16.91 -22.37
C THR A 311 -24.78 16.56 -23.31
N VAL A 312 -23.62 17.16 -23.08
CA VAL A 312 -22.32 16.77 -23.66
C VAL A 312 -21.22 16.92 -22.60
N SER A 313 -20.37 15.90 -22.52
CA SER A 313 -19.20 15.90 -21.65
C SER A 313 -18.07 16.70 -22.31
N LEU A 314 -17.44 17.57 -21.53
CA LEU A 314 -16.31 18.40 -21.94
C LEU A 314 -15.07 17.89 -21.19
N PRO A 315 -14.27 16.97 -21.78
CA PRO A 315 -13.09 16.46 -21.10
C PRO A 315 -12.00 17.53 -21.09
N ILE A 316 -11.32 17.66 -19.96
CA ILE A 316 -10.34 18.71 -19.68
C ILE A 316 -9.11 18.09 -19.03
N THR A 317 -7.92 18.49 -19.47
CA THR A 317 -6.65 18.15 -18.84
C THR A 317 -6.13 19.35 -18.05
N VAL A 318 -5.68 19.12 -16.82
CA VAL A 318 -4.96 20.12 -16.03
C VAL A 318 -3.46 19.77 -16.04
N PRO A 319 -2.58 20.61 -16.59
CA PRO A 319 -1.13 20.39 -16.55
C PRO A 319 -0.59 20.21 -15.13
N ALA A 320 0.52 19.47 -14.97
CA ALA A 320 1.14 19.24 -13.66
C ALA A 320 1.65 20.52 -12.99
N ASN A 321 2.05 21.52 -13.79
CA ASN A 321 2.54 22.81 -13.32
C ASN A 321 1.42 23.86 -13.13
N ALA A 322 0.15 23.48 -13.32
CA ALA A 322 -0.95 24.41 -13.20
C ALA A 322 -1.09 24.91 -11.76
N SER A 323 -1.16 26.23 -11.60
CA SER A 323 -1.38 26.88 -10.31
C SER A 323 -2.73 26.45 -9.71
N ALA A 324 -2.77 26.27 -8.40
CA ALA A 324 -4.02 26.09 -7.69
C ALA A 324 -4.91 27.34 -7.84
N GLY A 325 -6.19 27.15 -8.13
CA GLY A 325 -7.10 28.26 -8.40
C GLY A 325 -8.36 27.87 -9.16
N ASN A 326 -9.15 28.88 -9.52
CA ASN A 326 -10.37 28.71 -10.30
C ASN A 326 -10.15 29.26 -11.71
N TYR A 327 -10.21 28.39 -12.71
CA TYR A 327 -10.09 28.73 -14.11
C TYR A 327 -11.50 28.91 -14.71
N PRO A 328 -11.92 30.12 -15.10
CA PRO A 328 -13.28 30.36 -15.56
C PRO A 328 -13.57 29.65 -16.89
N ILE A 329 -14.77 29.07 -17.01
CA ILE A 329 -15.31 28.54 -18.25
C ILE A 329 -16.64 29.21 -18.56
N THR A 330 -16.86 29.52 -19.84
CA THR A 330 -18.11 30.11 -20.32
C THR A 330 -18.64 29.34 -21.52
N ALA A 331 -19.95 29.14 -21.59
CA ALA A 331 -20.65 28.57 -22.72
C ALA A 331 -21.65 29.59 -23.26
N SER A 332 -21.66 29.78 -24.58
CA SER A 332 -22.54 30.72 -25.27
C SER A 332 -23.33 30.02 -26.38
N GLY A 333 -24.64 30.30 -26.44
CA GLY A 333 -25.54 29.79 -27.47
C GLY A 333 -26.94 30.37 -27.35
N SER A 334 -27.60 30.59 -28.49
CA SER A 334 -28.96 31.16 -28.57
C SER A 334 -29.15 32.46 -27.78
N GLY A 335 -28.16 33.36 -27.84
CA GLY A 335 -28.20 34.67 -27.17
C GLY A 335 -28.04 34.64 -25.65
N THR A 336 -27.75 33.48 -25.05
CA THR A 336 -27.53 33.33 -23.61
C THR A 336 -26.09 32.90 -23.32
N VAL A 337 -25.54 33.32 -22.17
CA VAL A 337 -24.23 32.90 -21.67
C VAL A 337 -24.40 32.22 -20.31
N LYS A 338 -23.66 31.14 -20.08
CA LYS A 338 -23.55 30.44 -18.79
C LYS A 338 -22.09 30.32 -18.41
N SER A 339 -21.80 30.47 -17.12
CA SER A 339 -20.43 30.44 -16.59
C SER A 339 -20.31 29.40 -15.48
N ALA A 340 -19.14 28.78 -15.40
CA ALA A 340 -18.71 27.92 -14.32
C ALA A 340 -17.17 28.04 -14.16
N SER A 341 -16.55 27.18 -13.37
CA SER A 341 -15.10 27.17 -13.19
C SER A 341 -14.53 25.75 -13.15
N ILE A 342 -13.30 25.60 -13.62
CA ILE A 342 -12.45 24.45 -13.32
C ILE A 342 -11.63 24.80 -12.09
N THR A 343 -11.88 24.12 -10.98
CA THR A 343 -11.13 24.29 -9.75
C THR A 343 -9.93 23.37 -9.79
N VAL A 344 -8.73 23.94 -9.82
CA VAL A 344 -7.48 23.21 -9.59
C VAL A 344 -7.19 23.23 -8.10
N ALA A 345 -7.33 22.06 -7.48
CA ALA A 345 -7.11 21.92 -6.04
C ALA A 345 -5.64 22.22 -5.69
N ALA A 346 -5.42 23.06 -4.68
CA ALA A 346 -4.11 23.15 -4.04
C ALA A 346 -3.79 21.78 -3.43
N THR A 347 -2.65 21.21 -3.79
CA THR A 347 -2.16 20.00 -3.15
C THR A 347 -1.72 20.39 -1.74
N THR A 348 -2.60 20.21 -0.75
CA THR A 348 -2.19 20.38 0.65
C THR A 348 -1.28 19.23 1.01
N ILE A 349 0.02 19.48 0.95
CA ILE A 349 1.03 18.50 1.37
C ILE A 349 1.28 18.65 2.87
N SER A 350 1.52 17.53 3.55
CA SER A 350 1.87 17.50 4.97
C SER A 350 3.17 16.75 5.15
N LEU A 351 4.21 17.45 5.60
CA LEU A 351 5.46 16.82 6.03
C LEU A 351 5.19 15.92 7.24
N ILE A 352 5.91 14.80 7.32
CA ILE A 352 6.02 13.93 8.48
C ILE A 352 7.50 13.67 8.67
N PHE A 353 7.98 13.95 9.88
CA PHE A 353 9.31 13.60 10.34
C PHE A 353 9.14 12.51 11.40
N ASP A 354 9.70 11.32 11.14
CA ASP A 354 9.57 10.18 12.04
C ASP A 354 10.24 10.49 13.38
N ALA A 355 9.61 10.03 14.47
CA ALA A 355 10.16 10.23 15.80
C ALA A 355 11.51 9.51 15.93
N PRO A 356 12.47 10.12 16.65
CA PRO A 356 13.77 9.51 16.89
C PRO A 356 13.64 8.16 17.63
N PRO A 357 14.57 7.22 17.40
CA PRO A 357 14.64 6.00 18.21
C PRO A 357 14.88 6.36 19.69
N SER A 358 14.49 5.47 20.62
CA SER A 358 14.68 5.68 22.06
C SER A 358 16.11 6.06 22.44
N ASP A 359 17.07 5.47 21.74
CA ASP A 359 18.50 5.65 21.93
C ASP A 359 18.95 7.10 21.65
N ALA A 360 18.28 7.77 20.69
CA ALA A 360 18.58 9.14 20.29
C ALA A 360 18.10 10.16 21.32
N VAL A 361 17.10 9.78 22.12
CA VAL A 361 16.53 10.63 23.17
C VAL A 361 17.13 10.30 24.54
N SER A 362 17.64 9.07 24.74
CA SER A 362 18.24 8.63 26.00
C SER A 362 19.68 9.12 26.20
N GLY A 363 20.29 9.76 25.20
CA GLY A 363 21.70 10.17 25.23
C GLY A 363 22.67 9.02 24.94
N LEU A 364 22.28 8.05 24.10
CA LEU A 364 23.19 6.96 23.70
C LEU A 364 24.22 7.42 22.66
N PHE A 365 23.88 8.44 21.86
CA PHE A 365 24.73 8.95 20.80
C PHE A 365 25.72 9.95 21.36
N ALA A 366 26.97 9.87 20.94
CA ALA A 366 28.04 10.77 21.31
C ALA A 366 28.51 11.60 20.10
N GLU A 367 29.44 12.51 20.32
CA GLU A 367 30.07 13.28 19.25
C GLU A 367 30.78 12.36 18.23
N GLY A 368 30.45 12.50 16.95
CA GLY A 368 31.00 11.68 15.87
C GLY A 368 30.08 10.58 15.34
N ASP A 369 28.99 10.29 16.05
CA ASP A 369 28.03 9.28 15.63
C ASP A 369 27.17 9.74 14.44
N TYR A 370 26.62 8.77 13.72
CA TYR A 370 25.64 9.00 12.65
C TYR A 370 24.23 8.64 13.14
N ILE A 371 23.32 9.60 13.04
CA ILE A 371 21.91 9.44 13.38
C ILE A 371 21.10 9.43 12.08
N LYS A 372 20.44 8.31 11.77
CA LYS A 372 19.53 8.21 10.62
C LYS A 372 18.28 9.04 10.86
N LEU A 373 17.85 9.78 9.84
CA LEU A 373 16.63 10.57 9.82
C LEU A 373 15.74 10.07 8.68
N SER A 374 14.43 9.99 8.91
CA SER A 374 13.47 9.59 7.89
C SER A 374 12.10 10.20 8.10
N GLY A 375 11.27 10.12 7.06
CA GLY A 375 9.87 10.49 7.14
C GLY A 375 9.18 10.41 5.79
N THR A 376 8.01 11.03 5.71
CA THR A 376 7.16 11.01 4.50
C THR A 376 6.54 12.39 4.23
N VAL A 377 6.00 12.60 3.04
CA VAL A 377 5.20 13.79 2.72
C VAL A 377 3.84 13.34 2.18
N LYS A 378 2.80 13.47 3.00
CA LYS A 378 1.44 13.10 2.59
C LYS A 378 0.90 14.08 1.56
N GLY A 379 0.26 13.56 0.53
CA GLY A 379 -0.39 14.35 -0.52
C GLY A 379 0.56 14.85 -1.61
N ALA A 380 1.87 14.62 -1.53
CA ALA A 380 2.81 15.03 -2.57
C ALA A 380 2.55 14.30 -3.90
N LEU A 381 2.56 15.05 -5.01
CA LEU A 381 2.38 14.52 -6.37
C LEU A 381 3.68 14.56 -7.21
N SER A 382 4.74 15.15 -6.66
CA SER A 382 6.08 15.21 -7.22
C SER A 382 7.11 15.09 -6.09
N ASN A 383 8.38 14.92 -6.43
CA ASN A 383 9.45 15.00 -5.43
C ASN A 383 9.43 16.37 -4.74
N VAL A 384 9.73 16.39 -3.45
CA VAL A 384 9.67 17.61 -2.62
C VAL A 384 10.97 17.71 -1.83
N ASP A 385 11.63 18.86 -1.92
CA ASP A 385 12.80 19.17 -1.10
C ASP A 385 12.36 19.60 0.31
N ILE A 386 13.07 19.08 1.30
CA ILE A 386 12.81 19.31 2.72
C ILE A 386 14.08 19.91 3.32
N TYR A 387 13.92 21.05 3.99
CA TYR A 387 15.00 21.86 4.53
C TYR A 387 15.17 21.57 6.02
N PHE A 388 16.38 21.16 6.40
CA PHE A 388 16.72 20.80 7.76
C PHE A 388 17.68 21.79 8.39
N TYR A 389 17.43 22.07 9.67
CA TYR A 389 18.32 22.87 10.52
C TYR A 389 18.28 22.35 11.97
N ILE A 390 19.30 22.69 12.75
CA ILE A 390 19.47 22.28 14.14
C ILE A 390 19.52 23.53 15.02
N THR A 391 18.84 23.47 16.16
CA THR A 391 19.01 24.39 17.28
C THR A 391 19.53 23.65 18.51
N GLY A 392 20.18 24.36 19.43
CA GLY A 392 20.79 23.73 20.61
C GLY A 392 21.85 24.60 21.29
N PRO A 393 22.56 24.06 22.28
CA PRO A 393 23.60 24.76 23.03
C PRO A 393 24.67 25.35 22.11
N ASN A 394 25.10 26.58 22.39
CA ASN A 394 26.18 27.28 21.68
C ASN A 394 25.95 27.48 20.15
N LEU A 395 24.74 27.25 19.65
CA LEU A 395 24.39 27.48 18.26
C LEU A 395 23.74 28.87 18.05
N PRO A 396 23.89 29.47 16.86
CA PRO A 396 23.12 30.65 16.46
C PRO A 396 21.61 30.50 16.69
N GLU A 397 20.94 31.59 17.05
CA GLU A 397 19.51 31.61 17.37
C GLU A 397 18.61 31.14 16.21
N ASN A 398 18.99 31.42 14.95
CA ASN A 398 18.22 30.95 13.78
C ASN A 398 18.46 29.47 13.44
N GLY A 399 19.41 28.83 14.13
CA GLY A 399 19.88 27.48 13.86
C GLY A 399 21.06 27.41 12.88
N VAL A 400 21.49 26.18 12.63
CA VAL A 400 22.57 25.82 11.69
C VAL A 400 22.13 24.62 10.84
N SER A 401 22.76 24.39 9.69
CA SER A 401 22.64 23.14 8.95
C SER A 401 23.10 21.94 9.80
N LEU A 402 22.82 20.71 9.36
CA LEU A 402 23.30 19.48 10.04
C LEU A 402 24.83 19.36 10.03
N THR A 403 25.53 20.25 9.32
CA THR A 403 27.01 20.34 9.29
C THR A 403 27.55 21.57 10.03
N GLY A 404 26.69 22.33 10.73
CA GLY A 404 27.09 23.47 11.57
C GLY A 404 27.16 24.84 10.87
N THR A 405 26.69 24.98 9.63
CA THR A 405 26.67 26.28 8.93
C THR A 405 25.44 27.10 9.33
N PRO A 406 25.54 28.37 9.77
CA PRO A 406 24.37 29.17 10.13
C PRO A 406 23.35 29.29 8.99
N VAL A 407 22.06 29.07 9.30
CA VAL A 407 20.99 29.13 8.28
C VAL A 407 20.47 30.55 8.09
N VAL A 408 20.16 30.89 6.83
CA VAL A 408 19.63 32.19 6.41
C VAL A 408 18.25 32.02 5.78
N ASP A 409 17.25 32.68 6.34
CA ASP A 409 15.87 32.60 5.90
C ASP A 409 15.70 33.00 4.42
N GLY A 410 15.07 32.12 3.65
CA GLY A 410 14.88 32.28 2.21
C GLY A 410 16.05 31.85 1.33
N ASP A 411 17.17 31.40 1.91
CA ASP A 411 18.35 30.90 1.18
C ASP A 411 18.53 29.37 1.37
N PRO A 412 18.01 28.55 0.43
CA PRO A 412 18.18 27.09 0.41
C PRO A 412 19.62 26.59 0.62
N SER A 413 20.62 27.34 0.13
CA SER A 413 22.01 26.86 0.12
C SER A 413 22.64 26.77 1.50
N THR A 414 22.01 27.39 2.50
CA THR A 414 22.47 27.38 3.89
C THR A 414 21.88 26.24 4.72
N PHE A 415 20.90 25.50 4.19
CA PHE A 415 20.23 24.38 4.87
C PHE A 415 20.80 23.03 4.42
N THR A 416 20.60 22.00 5.24
CA THR A 416 20.74 20.62 4.76
C THR A 416 19.45 20.21 4.06
N ILE A 417 19.53 19.66 2.85
CA ILE A 417 18.35 19.32 2.04
C ILE A 417 18.28 17.81 1.86
N PHE A 418 17.13 17.23 2.20
CA PHE A 418 16.77 15.87 1.80
C PHE A 418 15.52 15.90 0.90
N THR A 419 15.51 15.08 -0.14
CA THR A 419 14.41 15.06 -1.12
C THR A 419 13.49 13.88 -0.86
N TYR A 420 12.19 14.15 -0.69
CA TYR A 420 11.15 13.14 -0.70
C TYR A 420 10.95 12.57 -2.10
N SER A 421 10.98 11.24 -2.19
CA SER A 421 10.75 10.49 -3.43
C SER A 421 9.32 9.98 -3.47
N ILE A 422 8.55 10.38 -4.49
CA ILE A 422 7.20 9.82 -4.71
C ILE A 422 7.24 8.34 -5.08
N VAL A 423 8.37 7.86 -5.61
CA VAL A 423 8.54 6.46 -6.03
C VAL A 423 8.81 5.57 -4.82
N LEU A 424 9.64 6.02 -3.89
CA LEU A 424 9.95 5.28 -2.66
C LEU A 424 8.95 5.56 -1.54
N ASN A 425 8.11 6.59 -1.71
CA ASN A 425 7.16 7.08 -0.71
C ASN A 425 7.83 7.44 0.63
N LEU A 426 9.06 7.95 0.60
CA LEU A 426 9.82 8.36 1.78
C LEU A 426 10.91 9.37 1.41
N TRP A 427 11.41 10.07 2.43
CA TRP A 427 12.71 10.72 2.40
C TRP A 427 13.60 10.10 3.47
N GLU A 428 14.89 10.05 3.20
CA GLU A 428 15.90 9.50 4.09
C GLU A 428 17.15 10.38 4.07
N GLY A 429 17.80 10.49 5.22
CA GLY A 429 19.04 11.21 5.39
C GLY A 429 19.70 10.86 6.72
N GLY A 430 20.61 11.70 7.17
CA GLY A 430 21.17 11.55 8.50
C GLY A 430 22.04 12.72 8.94
N TRP A 431 22.36 12.69 10.22
CA TRP A 431 23.16 13.70 10.90
C TRP A 431 24.44 13.05 11.44
N ILE A 432 25.58 13.59 11.02
CA ILE A 432 26.88 13.28 11.63
C ILE A 432 27.09 14.30 12.75
N THR A 433 27.19 13.85 13.99
CA THR A 433 27.24 14.72 15.19
C THR A 433 28.62 15.35 15.43
N SER A 434 29.57 15.16 14.50
CA SER A 434 30.92 15.74 14.59
C SER A 434 30.86 17.28 14.63
N GLY A 435 31.58 17.90 15.59
CA GLY A 435 31.59 19.35 15.75
C GLY A 435 30.39 19.92 16.51
N PHE A 436 29.56 19.05 17.12
CA PHE A 436 28.52 19.43 18.06
C PHE A 436 28.92 18.96 19.46
N GLU A 437 28.90 19.90 20.42
CA GLU A 437 29.23 19.63 21.82
C GLU A 437 28.16 18.74 22.49
N PRO A 438 28.48 17.99 23.55
CA PRO A 438 27.48 17.28 24.34
C PRO A 438 26.32 18.19 24.80
N GLY A 439 25.08 17.74 24.62
CA GLY A 439 23.89 18.51 24.92
C GLY A 439 22.63 18.02 24.20
N THR A 440 21.51 18.71 24.45
CA THR A 440 20.24 18.46 23.76
C THR A 440 20.11 19.37 22.54
N TYR A 441 19.93 18.79 21.37
CA TYR A 441 19.71 19.50 20.11
C TYR A 441 18.33 19.17 19.57
N THR A 442 17.71 20.16 18.94
CA THR A 442 16.43 19.98 18.25
C THR A 442 16.68 20.08 16.75
N ILE A 443 16.40 18.99 16.02
CA ILE A 443 16.43 19.00 14.56
C ILE A 443 15.04 19.38 14.08
N HIS A 444 14.99 20.38 13.20
CA HIS A 444 13.79 20.86 12.54
C HIS A 444 13.80 20.49 11.07
N ALA A 445 12.63 20.17 10.55
CA ALA A 445 12.38 19.87 9.15
C ALA A 445 11.25 20.77 8.64
N ASN A 446 11.46 21.44 7.51
CA ASN A 446 10.52 22.38 6.94
C ASN A 446 10.39 22.20 5.42
N LEU A 447 9.20 22.51 4.88
CA LEU A 447 8.95 22.50 3.43
C LEU A 447 9.44 23.77 2.72
N GLN A 448 9.91 24.74 3.49
CA GLN A 448 10.45 26.01 3.01
C GLN A 448 11.78 26.32 3.72
N PRO A 449 12.71 27.07 3.09
CA PRO A 449 14.02 27.38 3.66
C PRO A 449 13.92 28.47 4.73
N TYR A 450 13.22 28.20 5.83
CA TYR A 450 13.06 29.10 6.97
C TYR A 450 13.59 28.46 8.25
N GLY A 451 14.51 29.16 8.91
CA GLY A 451 15.12 28.73 10.17
C GLY A 451 14.23 29.03 11.38
N TYR A 452 14.80 28.86 12.57
CA TYR A 452 14.04 28.85 13.81
C TYR A 452 13.26 30.15 14.06
N ARG A 453 13.75 31.32 13.67
CA ARG A 453 13.09 32.61 13.95
C ARG A 453 11.74 32.73 13.24
N GLU A 454 11.69 32.35 11.97
CA GLU A 454 10.46 32.38 11.15
C GLU A 454 9.56 31.17 11.42
N SER A 455 10.13 30.02 11.79
CA SER A 455 9.38 28.80 12.08
C SER A 455 8.78 28.77 13.49
N SER A 456 9.40 29.40 14.48
CA SER A 456 8.87 29.47 15.87
C SER A 456 7.87 30.60 16.09
N THR A 457 7.81 31.58 15.18
CA THR A 457 6.88 32.72 15.31
C THR A 457 5.49 32.32 14.83
N PRO A 458 4.42 32.47 15.63
CA PRO A 458 3.05 32.19 15.19
C PRO A 458 2.69 33.02 13.94
N LYS A 459 2.30 32.35 12.86
CA LYS A 459 2.05 32.93 11.51
C LYS A 459 3.30 33.44 10.78
N GLY A 460 4.50 33.13 11.27
CA GLY A 460 5.74 33.27 10.50
C GLY A 460 5.70 32.36 9.27
N LYS A 461 6.53 32.65 8.26
CA LYS A 461 6.43 31.96 6.96
C LYS A 461 6.76 30.46 7.06
N GLY A 462 7.60 30.07 8.02
CA GLY A 462 7.95 28.67 8.27
C GLY A 462 7.04 27.93 9.26
N TYR A 463 6.15 28.64 9.98
CA TYR A 463 5.41 28.10 11.14
C TYR A 463 4.51 26.90 10.84
N SER A 464 3.82 26.89 9.70
CA SER A 464 2.80 25.86 9.40
C SER A 464 3.38 24.53 8.92
N SER A 465 4.67 24.49 8.59
CA SER A 465 5.34 23.33 7.98
C SER A 465 6.53 22.81 8.78
N ASP A 466 6.83 23.43 9.93
CA ASP A 466 7.92 23.01 10.80
C ASP A 466 7.53 21.78 11.63
N ILE A 467 8.38 20.76 11.63
CA ILE A 467 8.28 19.60 12.50
C ILE A 467 9.65 19.37 13.12
N SER A 468 9.68 19.14 14.42
CA SER A 468 10.93 19.09 15.18
C SER A 468 10.99 17.90 16.13
N HIS A 469 12.19 17.36 16.32
CA HIS A 469 12.47 16.31 17.31
C HIS A 469 13.76 16.60 18.07
N ASP A 470 13.78 16.19 19.34
CA ASP A 470 14.92 16.36 20.22
C ASP A 470 15.84 15.14 20.18
N TYR A 471 17.14 15.42 20.19
CA TYR A 471 18.24 14.45 20.18
C TYR A 471 19.22 14.83 21.28
N VAL A 472 19.69 13.85 22.04
CA VAL A 472 20.66 14.05 23.13
C VAL A 472 22.00 13.48 22.69
N ILE A 473 23.01 14.34 22.67
CA ILE A 473 24.41 13.99 22.43
C ILE A 473 25.14 13.93 23.77
N SER A 474 25.75 12.80 24.08
CA SER A 474 26.52 12.58 25.29
C SER A 474 28.01 12.88 25.09
N ASP A 475 28.72 12.98 26.21
CA ASP A 475 30.16 12.83 26.23
C ASP A 475 30.59 11.47 25.66
N GLN A 476 31.86 11.40 25.27
CA GLN A 476 32.53 10.17 24.91
C GLN A 476 32.60 9.22 26.11
N SER A 477 32.51 7.91 25.86
CA SER A 477 32.51 6.93 26.94
C SER A 477 33.15 5.62 26.54
N ILE A 478 33.70 4.91 27.52
CA ILE A 478 34.20 3.55 27.37
C ILE A 478 33.83 2.69 28.58
N HIS A 479 33.37 1.47 28.32
CA HIS A 479 32.96 0.51 29.34
C HIS A 479 33.44 -0.91 28.99
N ALA A 480 33.68 -1.70 30.03
CA ALA A 480 34.02 -3.12 29.94
C ALA A 480 33.12 -3.91 30.88
N LYS A 481 32.60 -5.04 30.41
CA LYS A 481 31.89 -6.02 31.23
C LYS A 481 32.36 -7.40 30.79
N SER A 482 32.73 -8.26 31.73
CA SER A 482 32.85 -9.69 31.43
C SER A 482 31.49 -10.21 30.94
N ASP A 483 31.46 -11.39 30.31
CA ASP A 483 30.15 -11.96 29.96
C ASP A 483 29.23 -12.03 31.21
N GLU A 484 27.91 -11.95 31.01
CA GLU A 484 26.96 -11.82 32.13
C GLU A 484 26.99 -13.01 33.10
N THR A 485 27.72 -14.07 32.76
CA THR A 485 27.79 -15.35 33.48
C THR A 485 29.08 -15.59 34.26
N ASN A 486 30.16 -14.83 34.03
CA ASN A 486 31.51 -15.18 34.51
C ASN A 486 32.06 -14.33 35.66
N SER A 487 31.38 -13.28 36.14
CA SER A 487 31.79 -12.48 37.31
C SER A 487 33.28 -12.03 37.35
N GLY A 488 34.00 -12.02 36.22
CA GLY A 488 35.44 -11.70 36.17
C GLY A 488 36.37 -12.83 36.62
N TYR A 489 35.91 -14.08 36.68
CA TYR A 489 36.72 -15.27 36.94
C TYR A 489 36.79 -16.12 35.68
N PHE A 490 37.94 -16.70 35.40
CA PHE A 490 38.17 -17.57 34.25
C PHE A 490 39.06 -18.75 34.66
N THR A 491 38.81 -19.92 34.07
CA THR A 491 39.68 -21.07 34.25
C THR A 491 40.86 -21.01 33.29
N GLN A 492 42.07 -21.30 33.78
CA GLN A 492 43.26 -21.42 32.94
C GLN A 492 43.03 -22.46 31.82
N GLY A 493 43.26 -22.08 30.56
CA GLY A 493 42.99 -22.95 29.42
C GLY A 493 41.55 -22.91 28.90
N ASP A 494 40.72 -21.97 29.37
CA ASP A 494 39.36 -21.70 28.88
C ASP A 494 39.27 -20.42 28.02
N TYR A 495 38.12 -20.09 27.45
CA TYR A 495 37.94 -18.85 26.69
C TYR A 495 37.96 -17.60 27.59
N LEU A 496 38.64 -16.55 27.13
CA LEU A 496 38.59 -15.22 27.76
C LEU A 496 37.74 -14.29 26.89
N ARG A 497 36.54 -13.95 27.36
CA ARG A 497 35.58 -13.10 26.63
C ARG A 497 35.17 -11.88 27.43
N TYR A 498 35.22 -10.72 26.79
CA TYR A 498 34.75 -9.45 27.34
C TYR A 498 33.87 -8.71 26.34
N ASN A 499 32.76 -8.17 26.83
CA ASN A 499 31.97 -7.19 26.11
C ASN A 499 32.51 -5.79 26.45
N ILE A 500 32.78 -5.02 25.41
CA ILE A 500 33.29 -3.66 25.51
C ILE A 500 32.33 -2.72 24.79
N SER A 501 32.13 -1.53 25.33
CA SER A 501 31.45 -0.47 24.60
C SER A 501 32.28 0.78 24.60
N ALA A 502 32.44 1.39 23.43
CA ALA A 502 33.12 2.66 23.26
C ALA A 502 32.27 3.58 22.39
N ARG A 503 32.20 4.87 22.73
CA ARG A 503 31.36 5.87 22.06
C ARG A 503 32.10 7.17 21.88
N GLY A 504 31.81 7.81 20.75
CA GLY A 504 32.24 9.14 20.39
C GLY A 504 33.72 9.24 20.07
N SER A 505 34.06 9.27 18.79
CA SER A 505 35.40 9.59 18.28
C SER A 505 35.24 10.14 16.85
N PRO A 506 35.03 11.46 16.68
CA PRO A 506 34.52 12.06 15.45
C PRO A 506 35.46 12.01 14.24
N GLY A 507 36.65 11.43 14.38
CA GLY A 507 37.41 10.93 13.24
C GLY A 507 37.78 11.97 12.18
N THR A 508 37.83 13.25 12.51
CA THR A 508 38.15 14.29 11.52
C THR A 508 39.64 14.59 11.40
N LYS A 509 40.49 14.12 12.32
CA LYS A 509 41.93 14.49 12.36
C LYS A 509 42.94 13.35 12.48
N GLY A 510 42.60 12.21 13.12
CA GLY A 510 43.58 11.16 13.45
C GLY A 510 43.46 9.81 12.72
N GLY A 511 42.34 9.56 12.01
CA GLY A 511 42.15 8.33 11.21
C GLY A 511 41.77 7.07 12.00
N MET A 512 41.69 7.13 13.34
CA MET A 512 41.19 6.04 14.20
C MET A 512 39.71 6.30 14.52
N TYR A 513 38.81 5.44 14.04
CA TYR A 513 37.36 5.70 14.06
C TYR A 513 36.65 4.68 14.95
N GLY A 514 36.34 5.08 16.18
CA GLY A 514 35.81 4.15 17.18
C GLY A 514 36.77 3.00 17.50
N ASP A 515 38.07 3.20 17.25
CA ASP A 515 39.10 2.22 17.58
C ASP A 515 39.17 2.07 19.10
N VAL A 516 39.33 0.83 19.57
CA VAL A 516 39.57 0.56 20.99
C VAL A 516 40.85 -0.25 21.10
N ARG A 517 41.72 0.18 21.99
CA ARG A 517 42.91 -0.56 22.38
C ARG A 517 42.69 -1.16 23.75
N TRP A 518 43.21 -2.35 23.99
CA TRP A 518 43.16 -2.95 25.31
C TRP A 518 44.50 -3.57 25.69
N TYR A 519 44.69 -3.64 27.00
CA TYR A 519 45.89 -4.13 27.64
C TYR A 519 45.51 -5.14 28.71
N ILE A 520 46.18 -6.27 28.72
CA ILE A 520 46.09 -7.29 29.76
C ILE A 520 47.43 -7.32 30.48
N ILE A 521 47.43 -6.99 31.77
CA ILE A 521 48.65 -6.92 32.60
C ILE A 521 48.44 -7.81 33.82
N GLY A 522 49.30 -8.81 33.98
CA GLY A 522 49.39 -9.61 35.20
C GLY A 522 50.83 -9.99 35.54
N SER A 523 50.98 -10.92 36.49
CA SER A 523 52.28 -11.26 37.08
C SER A 523 53.27 -11.89 36.10
N ASN A 524 52.78 -12.70 35.15
CA ASN A 524 53.60 -13.37 34.14
C ASN A 524 53.24 -12.99 32.69
N PHE A 525 52.30 -12.06 32.48
CA PHE A 525 51.74 -11.79 31.16
C PHE A 525 51.46 -10.31 30.93
N ARG A 526 51.87 -9.80 29.77
CA ARG A 526 51.64 -8.43 29.31
C ARG A 526 51.33 -8.47 27.83
N TYR A 527 50.12 -8.08 27.50
CA TYR A 527 49.61 -8.15 26.15
C TYR A 527 48.83 -6.90 25.82
N ALA A 528 48.99 -6.40 24.62
CA ALA A 528 48.23 -5.28 24.11
C ALA A 528 47.79 -5.57 22.68
N ASP A 529 46.57 -5.16 22.39
CA ASP A 529 45.95 -5.38 21.10
C ASP A 529 44.96 -4.26 20.83
N MET A 530 44.54 -4.14 19.58
CA MET A 530 43.61 -3.11 19.16
C MET A 530 42.69 -3.66 18.09
N LYS A 531 41.49 -3.10 18.04
CA LYS A 531 40.59 -3.34 16.92
C LYS A 531 40.24 -2.00 16.28
N SER A 532 40.61 -1.88 15.01
CA SER A 532 40.29 -0.71 14.19
C SER A 532 38.87 -0.79 13.66
N LYS A 533 38.23 0.38 13.52
CA LYS A 533 36.92 0.60 12.88
C LYS A 533 35.76 -0.16 13.52
N TYR A 534 35.36 0.23 14.73
CA TYR A 534 33.97 0.04 15.15
C TYR A 534 33.08 1.16 14.62
N LEU A 535 33.05 1.31 13.30
CA LEU A 535 32.08 2.16 12.65
C LEU A 535 30.80 1.36 12.41
N LEU A 536 29.66 1.98 12.73
CA LEU A 536 28.29 1.48 12.54
C LEU A 536 27.87 1.33 11.07
N ILE A 537 28.84 1.21 10.17
CA ILE A 537 28.62 1.12 8.72
C ILE A 537 29.61 0.10 8.19
N GLU A 538 29.24 -1.19 8.27
CA GLU A 538 29.97 -2.23 7.54
C GLU A 538 29.71 -2.15 6.02
N ASP A 539 28.73 -1.37 5.57
CA ASP A 539 28.44 -1.26 4.14
C ASP A 539 27.89 0.12 3.77
N THR A 540 28.66 0.88 2.99
CA THR A 540 28.20 2.14 2.39
C THR A 540 27.20 1.92 1.25
N SER A 541 26.97 0.67 0.83
CA SER A 541 26.05 0.30 -0.24
C SER A 541 24.69 -0.25 0.23
N MET A 542 24.48 -0.47 1.54
CA MET A 542 23.19 -0.88 2.08
C MET A 542 22.58 0.18 2.99
N PHE A 543 21.59 0.91 2.44
CA PHE A 543 20.64 1.67 3.24
C PHE A 543 19.78 0.71 4.06
N GLY A 544 20.22 0.46 5.31
CA GLY A 544 19.48 -0.28 6.32
C GLY A 544 20.31 -1.41 6.93
N LEU A 545 20.72 -1.24 8.19
CA LEU A 545 20.07 -1.87 9.34
C LEU A 545 20.88 -1.62 10.63
N PHE A 546 20.12 -1.50 11.73
CA PHE A 546 20.47 -1.54 13.16
C PHE A 546 21.08 -0.30 13.83
N ALA A 547 20.58 -0.05 15.05
CA ALA A 547 21.03 0.94 16.02
C ALA A 547 22.55 0.89 16.25
N PRO A 548 23.15 1.91 16.92
CA PRO A 548 24.50 1.82 17.45
C PRO A 548 24.74 0.57 18.30
N GLN A 549 25.10 -0.57 17.71
CA GLN A 549 25.69 -1.69 18.46
C GLN A 549 27.14 -1.36 18.78
N GLY A 550 27.41 -0.19 19.36
CA GLY A 550 28.74 0.08 19.87
C GLY A 550 29.09 -0.80 21.09
N THR A 551 28.30 -1.84 21.38
CA THR A 551 28.76 -2.99 22.15
C THR A 551 29.44 -3.97 21.20
N THR A 552 30.70 -4.20 21.43
CA THR A 552 31.50 -5.23 20.74
C THR A 552 32.12 -6.16 21.78
N SER A 553 32.75 -7.24 21.34
CA SER A 553 33.49 -8.14 22.20
C SER A 553 34.85 -8.48 21.61
N PHE A 554 35.78 -8.86 22.49
CA PHE A 554 36.93 -9.65 22.10
C PHE A 554 36.83 -11.02 22.76
N GLU A 555 37.34 -12.02 22.05
CA GLU A 555 37.42 -13.39 22.53
C GLU A 555 38.83 -13.91 22.24
N TYR A 556 39.51 -14.36 23.29
CA TYR A 556 40.74 -15.11 23.16
C TYR A 556 40.48 -16.58 23.43
N ASN A 557 41.14 -17.42 22.63
CA ASN A 557 40.99 -18.86 22.67
C ASN A 557 41.62 -19.48 23.93
N ARG A 558 41.35 -20.77 24.13
CA ARG A 558 41.90 -21.58 25.23
C ARG A 558 43.43 -21.53 25.33
N SER A 559 44.16 -21.51 24.21
CA SER A 559 45.63 -21.44 24.25
C SER A 559 46.14 -20.12 24.80
N PHE A 560 45.41 -19.02 24.58
CA PHE A 560 45.77 -17.73 25.16
C PHE A 560 45.70 -17.80 26.68
N SER A 561 44.57 -18.22 27.26
CA SER A 561 44.38 -18.30 28.72
C SER A 561 45.25 -19.35 29.41
N TYR A 562 45.70 -20.38 28.67
CA TYR A 562 46.61 -21.41 29.17
C TYR A 562 47.95 -20.83 29.65
N ASP A 563 48.47 -19.83 28.92
CA ASP A 563 49.74 -19.16 29.23
C ASP A 563 49.64 -18.13 30.36
N LEU A 564 48.42 -17.74 30.76
CA LEU A 564 48.21 -16.89 31.94
C LEU A 564 48.31 -17.74 33.21
N GLY A 565 49.29 -17.43 34.07
CA GLY A 565 49.43 -18.08 35.36
C GLY A 565 48.24 -17.75 36.28
N PRO A 566 47.87 -18.63 37.22
CA PRO A 566 46.79 -18.33 38.16
C PRO A 566 47.07 -17.04 38.96
N GLY A 567 46.08 -16.14 39.02
CA GLY A 567 46.22 -14.84 39.68
C GLY A 567 45.33 -13.75 39.08
N THR A 568 45.47 -12.53 39.61
CA THR A 568 44.74 -11.34 39.18
C THR A 568 45.43 -10.68 37.99
N TYR A 569 44.61 -10.20 37.06
CA TYR A 569 45.00 -9.46 35.85
C TYR A 569 44.19 -8.18 35.75
N TYR A 570 44.83 -7.13 35.25
CA TYR A 570 44.20 -5.87 34.88
C TYR A 570 43.89 -5.89 33.39
N LEU A 571 42.62 -5.67 33.05
CA LEU A 571 42.19 -5.30 31.71
C LEU A 571 41.97 -3.80 31.67
N ILE A 572 42.78 -3.10 30.89
CA ILE A 572 42.66 -1.66 30.66
C ILE A 572 42.21 -1.47 29.23
N LEU A 573 41.08 -0.80 29.02
CA LEU A 573 40.67 -0.35 27.69
C LEU A 573 41.01 1.13 27.55
N GLN A 574 41.43 1.53 26.36
CA GLN A 574 41.76 2.90 25.99
C GLN A 574 40.94 3.32 24.78
N HIS A 575 40.42 4.53 24.83
CA HIS A 575 39.69 5.20 23.76
C HIS A 575 40.52 6.39 23.25
N PRO A 576 40.65 6.61 21.92
CA PRO A 576 41.56 7.59 21.30
C PRO A 576 41.07 9.05 21.39
N GLY A 577 40.21 9.34 22.37
CA GLY A 577 39.65 10.67 22.60
C GLY A 577 38.93 11.34 21.42
N PRO A 578 38.68 12.67 21.55
CA PRO A 578 38.13 13.53 20.50
C PRO A 578 39.03 13.72 19.29
N ASN A 579 40.36 13.76 19.47
CA ASN A 579 41.30 13.98 18.37
C ASN A 579 41.44 12.76 17.43
N ALA A 580 40.90 11.60 17.83
CA ALA A 580 40.96 10.33 17.12
C ALA A 580 42.39 9.77 16.95
N VAL A 581 43.24 9.93 17.98
CA VAL A 581 44.62 9.44 18.04
C VAL A 581 44.87 8.85 19.43
N PHE A 582 45.40 7.63 19.49
CA PHE A 582 45.93 7.12 20.77
C PHE A 582 47.20 7.89 21.15
N ASP A 583 47.10 8.72 22.17
CA ASP A 583 48.21 9.51 22.70
C ASP A 583 49.22 8.64 23.46
N VAL A 584 48.77 7.51 24.00
CA VAL A 584 49.64 6.49 24.61
C VAL A 584 49.63 5.21 23.78
N THR A 585 50.81 4.76 23.35
CA THR A 585 50.96 3.57 22.49
C THR A 585 52.03 2.61 23.01
N PRO A 586 51.75 1.29 23.11
CA PRO A 586 52.73 0.27 23.42
C PRO A 586 53.65 -0.01 22.22
N ASP A 587 54.92 -0.33 22.53
CA ASP A 587 55.82 -0.98 21.59
C ASP A 587 55.51 -2.49 21.57
N ILE A 588 54.71 -2.92 20.60
CA ILE A 588 54.17 -4.28 20.50
C ILE A 588 55.08 -5.15 19.64
N THR A 589 55.49 -6.31 20.17
CA THR A 589 56.10 -7.40 19.41
C THR A 589 55.29 -8.68 19.62
N GLY A 590 54.56 -9.11 18.59
CA GLY A 590 53.74 -10.34 18.67
C GLY A 590 52.61 -10.28 19.70
N GLY A 591 52.06 -9.09 19.97
CA GLY A 591 51.03 -8.84 20.98
C GLY A 591 51.58 -8.58 22.38
N SER A 592 52.80 -9.04 22.68
CA SER A 592 53.49 -8.69 23.92
C SER A 592 54.07 -7.29 23.88
N PHE A 593 54.12 -6.62 25.03
CA PHE A 593 54.75 -5.32 25.17
C PHE A 593 55.46 -5.18 26.52
N SER A 594 56.46 -4.31 26.55
CA SER A 594 57.18 -3.94 27.79
C SER A 594 57.38 -2.44 27.92
N VAL A 595 57.23 -1.68 26.83
CA VAL A 595 57.42 -0.24 26.79
C VAL A 595 56.13 0.40 26.27
N ILE A 596 55.77 1.54 26.85
CA ILE A 596 54.77 2.45 26.29
C ILE A 596 55.44 3.77 25.94
N ASN A 597 54.97 4.39 24.88
CA ASN A 597 55.42 5.69 24.37
C ASN A 597 54.23 6.65 24.39
N THR A 598 54.52 7.93 24.62
CA THR A 598 53.53 8.99 24.55
C THR A 598 53.74 9.86 23.32
N ALA A 599 52.67 10.47 22.81
CA ALA A 599 52.72 11.38 21.66
C ALA A 599 53.65 12.59 21.88
N TRP A 600 53.87 12.98 23.14
CA TRP A 600 54.80 14.03 23.55
C TRP A 600 56.25 13.57 23.78
N GLY A 601 56.59 12.34 23.39
CA GLY A 601 57.98 11.85 23.32
C GLY A 601 58.54 11.24 24.61
N SER A 602 57.69 10.92 25.59
CA SER A 602 58.10 10.18 26.79
C SER A 602 57.95 8.68 26.58
N SER A 603 58.76 7.88 27.26
CA SER A 603 58.66 6.41 27.25
C SER A 603 58.77 5.84 28.66
N ALA A 604 57.97 4.84 28.98
CA ALA A 604 58.04 4.11 30.25
C ALA A 604 58.24 2.62 30.01
N ASN A 605 59.20 2.01 30.70
CA ASN A 605 59.39 0.55 30.70
C ASN A 605 58.57 -0.05 31.84
N LEU A 606 57.49 -0.73 31.46
CA LEU A 606 56.61 -1.41 32.38
C LEU A 606 57.14 -2.81 32.69
N GLY A 607 57.90 -3.44 31.81
CA GLY A 607 58.34 -4.84 31.89
C GLY A 607 59.11 -5.22 33.16
N THR A 608 59.78 -4.25 33.81
CA THR A 608 60.50 -4.46 35.08
C THR A 608 59.65 -4.24 36.33
N GLN A 609 58.41 -3.81 36.17
CA GLN A 609 57.51 -3.46 37.27
C GLN A 609 56.62 -4.65 37.67
N GLN A 610 56.11 -4.64 38.90
CA GLN A 610 55.01 -5.53 39.29
C GLN A 610 53.71 -5.14 38.56
N SER A 611 52.76 -6.07 38.45
CA SER A 611 51.50 -5.91 37.71
C SER A 611 50.77 -4.61 38.05
N ASP A 612 50.61 -4.32 39.33
CA ASP A 612 49.81 -3.21 39.84
C ASP A 612 50.50 -1.88 39.50
N ASN A 613 51.83 -1.82 39.66
CA ASN A 613 52.64 -0.67 39.29
C ASN A 613 52.65 -0.43 37.78
N ALA A 614 52.66 -1.50 36.98
CA ALA A 614 52.60 -1.42 35.52
C ALA A 614 51.24 -0.92 35.03
N ALA A 615 50.15 -1.45 35.58
CA ALA A 615 48.79 -0.98 35.32
C ALA A 615 48.65 0.50 35.70
N TYR A 616 49.10 0.88 36.89
CA TYR A 616 49.11 2.27 37.36
C TYR A 616 49.95 3.20 36.47
N THR A 617 51.14 2.75 36.03
CA THR A 617 52.00 3.53 35.11
C THR A 617 51.31 3.77 33.77
N LEU A 618 50.64 2.75 33.21
CA LEU A 618 49.88 2.89 31.97
C LEU A 618 48.70 3.87 32.14
N THR A 619 47.86 3.68 33.15
CA THR A 619 46.69 4.53 33.37
C THR A 619 47.10 5.97 33.68
N ASN A 620 48.20 6.20 34.39
CA ASN A 620 48.75 7.54 34.61
C ASN A 620 49.23 8.20 33.33
N ALA A 621 49.86 7.45 32.42
CA ALA A 621 50.26 7.99 31.13
C ALA A 621 49.04 8.39 30.29
N ILE A 622 47.97 7.56 30.32
CA ILE A 622 46.71 7.85 29.63
C ILE A 622 46.00 9.07 30.27
N SER A 623 46.09 9.22 31.59
CA SER A 623 45.49 10.34 32.34
C SER A 623 46.33 11.61 32.34
N ASP A 624 47.43 11.66 31.58
CA ASP A 624 48.31 12.84 31.52
C ASP A 624 47.54 14.05 30.97
N PRO A 625 47.76 15.28 31.47
CA PRO A 625 47.09 16.47 30.94
C PRO A 625 47.33 16.77 29.44
N ASN A 626 48.35 16.15 28.83
CA ASN A 626 48.62 16.26 27.39
C ASN A 626 47.92 15.17 26.57
N SER A 627 47.20 14.26 27.22
CA SER A 627 46.41 13.18 26.64
C SER A 627 44.93 13.54 26.65
N ASP A 628 44.22 13.35 25.54
CA ASP A 628 42.75 13.40 25.50
C ASP A 628 42.08 12.02 25.49
N ASP A 629 42.89 10.96 25.61
CA ASP A 629 42.44 9.58 25.69
C ASP A 629 41.58 9.30 26.94
N LEU A 630 40.59 8.41 26.79
CA LEU A 630 39.82 7.87 27.92
C LEU A 630 40.28 6.46 28.23
N TYR A 631 40.06 6.00 29.46
CA TYR A 631 40.26 4.60 29.81
C TYR A 631 39.23 4.08 30.81
N VAL A 632 39.07 2.76 30.79
CA VAL A 632 38.44 2.01 31.88
C VAL A 632 39.38 0.90 32.29
N ILE A 633 39.49 0.67 33.59
CA ILE A 633 40.24 -0.44 34.17
C ILE A 633 39.26 -1.40 34.85
N THR A 634 39.41 -2.68 34.59
CA THR A 634 38.69 -3.76 35.26
C THR A 634 39.67 -4.87 35.63
N GLU A 635 39.32 -5.68 36.62
CA GLU A 635 40.14 -6.78 37.08
C GLU A 635 39.47 -8.11 36.73
N PHE A 636 40.28 -9.12 36.42
CA PHE A 636 39.83 -10.50 36.35
C PHE A 636 40.82 -11.46 36.96
N THR A 637 40.34 -12.64 37.33
CA THR A 637 41.14 -13.69 37.98
C THR A 637 41.20 -14.92 37.09
N ILE A 638 42.42 -15.41 36.84
CA ILE A 638 42.66 -16.75 36.28
C ILE A 638 42.80 -17.74 37.44
N GLU A 639 41.96 -18.76 37.47
CA GLU A 639 42.02 -19.85 38.44
C GLU A 639 42.67 -21.10 37.87
N LYS A 640 43.28 -21.91 38.74
CA LYS A 640 43.69 -23.26 38.35
C LYS A 640 42.46 -24.09 37.98
N PRO A 641 42.53 -24.94 36.94
CA PRO A 641 41.40 -25.75 36.59
C PRO A 641 41.10 -26.79 37.67
N ARG A 642 39.82 -26.94 38.01
CA ARG A 642 39.36 -27.75 39.14
C ARG A 642 38.14 -28.59 38.75
N ILE A 643 38.20 -29.88 39.10
CA ILE A 643 37.06 -30.82 39.03
C ILE A 643 36.99 -31.51 40.40
N GLU A 644 35.87 -31.36 41.09
CA GLU A 644 35.61 -31.96 42.40
C GLU A 644 34.40 -32.89 42.28
N ILE A 645 34.61 -34.20 42.46
CA ILE A 645 33.52 -35.19 42.38
C ILE A 645 32.93 -35.40 43.78
N THR A 646 31.61 -35.29 43.91
CA THR A 646 30.89 -35.65 45.13
C THR A 646 31.11 -37.12 45.43
N GLN A 647 31.57 -37.43 46.65
CA GLN A 647 31.86 -38.81 47.04
C GLN A 647 30.57 -39.64 47.07
N LEU A 648 30.64 -40.86 46.52
CA LEU A 648 29.60 -41.86 46.65
C LEU A 648 29.93 -42.82 47.80
N GLY A 649 28.92 -43.12 48.63
CA GLY A 649 29.02 -44.15 49.65
C GLY A 649 28.86 -45.57 49.08
N ASN A 650 28.61 -46.54 49.97
CA ASN A 650 28.26 -47.91 49.56
C ASN A 650 26.95 -47.89 48.75
N THR A 651 27.02 -48.36 47.51
CA THR A 651 25.85 -48.44 46.62
C THR A 651 25.34 -49.89 46.55
N PRO A 652 24.04 -50.14 46.76
CA PRO A 652 23.47 -51.47 46.55
C PRO A 652 23.53 -51.89 45.08
N ILE A 653 23.77 -53.17 44.80
CA ILE A 653 23.70 -53.72 43.44
C ILE A 653 22.28 -53.55 42.88
N GLY A 654 22.19 -53.15 41.60
CA GLY A 654 20.90 -53.02 40.93
C GLY A 654 20.22 -51.66 41.09
N THR A 655 20.89 -50.68 41.71
CA THR A 655 20.39 -49.30 41.78
C THR A 655 21.02 -48.42 40.71
N THR A 656 20.42 -47.26 40.48
CA THR A 656 21.06 -46.19 39.72
C THR A 656 22.04 -45.42 40.60
N ILE A 657 23.14 -44.96 40.01
CA ILE A 657 24.07 -44.01 40.62
C ILE A 657 24.17 -42.75 39.77
N THR A 658 24.55 -41.64 40.39
CA THR A 658 24.78 -40.36 39.70
C THR A 658 26.18 -39.88 40.02
N ILE A 659 27.03 -39.71 38.99
CA ILE A 659 28.33 -39.06 39.16
C ILE A 659 28.13 -37.56 39.00
N GLN A 660 28.28 -36.81 40.10
CA GLN A 660 28.10 -35.37 40.12
C GLN A 660 29.18 -34.67 40.93
N GLY A 661 29.29 -33.35 40.80
CA GLY A 661 30.35 -32.59 41.44
C GLY A 661 30.31 -31.10 41.13
N THR A 662 31.42 -30.41 41.41
CA THR A 662 31.62 -28.98 41.10
C THR A 662 32.88 -28.73 40.29
N THR A 663 32.88 -27.68 39.48
CA THR A 663 34.00 -27.26 38.63
C THR A 663 34.03 -25.74 38.42
N ASN A 664 35.18 -25.18 38.03
CA ASN A 664 35.28 -23.80 37.58
C ASN A 664 35.30 -23.62 36.05
N TYR A 665 35.14 -24.69 35.26
CA TYR A 665 35.08 -24.60 33.79
C TYR A 665 33.83 -23.89 33.28
N TYR A 666 33.92 -23.30 32.08
CA TYR A 666 32.78 -22.69 31.40
C TYR A 666 31.76 -23.76 30.95
N THR A 667 30.52 -23.33 30.68
CA THR A 667 29.42 -24.26 30.34
C THR A 667 29.58 -24.92 28.97
N ASP A 668 30.42 -24.37 28.10
CA ASP A 668 30.69 -24.94 26.78
C ASP A 668 31.76 -26.05 26.83
N ASP A 669 32.37 -26.29 27.99
CA ASP A 669 33.36 -27.34 28.19
C ASP A 669 32.74 -28.74 28.19
N THR A 670 33.52 -29.69 27.69
CA THR A 670 33.07 -31.08 27.56
C THR A 670 33.79 -31.99 28.53
N PHE A 671 33.02 -32.80 29.27
CA PHE A 671 33.55 -33.80 30.17
C PHE A 671 33.35 -35.21 29.59
N SER A 672 34.25 -36.11 29.98
CA SER A 672 34.15 -37.55 29.76
C SER A 672 34.19 -38.27 31.08
N LEU A 673 33.48 -39.40 31.17
CA LEU A 673 33.47 -40.27 32.34
C LEU A 673 33.91 -41.67 31.94
N LYS A 674 34.96 -42.17 32.59
CA LYS A 674 35.39 -43.56 32.54
C LYS A 674 35.17 -44.18 33.91
N ILE A 675 34.30 -45.19 34.00
CA ILE A 675 34.16 -46.01 35.20
C ILE A 675 34.85 -47.34 34.94
N GLN A 676 35.86 -47.63 35.74
CA GLN A 676 36.61 -48.88 35.69
C GLN A 676 36.55 -49.58 37.04
N ARG A 677 36.50 -50.89 37.00
CA ARG A 677 36.55 -51.70 38.21
C ARG A 677 38.02 -51.91 38.61
N LEU A 678 38.32 -51.92 39.91
CA LEU A 678 39.71 -51.91 40.42
C LEU A 678 40.21 -53.28 40.89
N ASP A 679 39.33 -54.23 41.18
CA ASP A 679 39.64 -55.56 41.72
C ASP A 679 39.93 -56.64 40.64
N PHE A 680 40.33 -56.23 39.44
CA PHE A 680 40.67 -57.14 38.33
C PHE A 680 42.08 -56.85 37.81
N GLU A 681 42.87 -57.90 37.57
CA GLU A 681 44.33 -57.82 37.30
C GLU A 681 44.71 -57.11 35.99
N ASN A 682 43.76 -56.79 35.10
CA ASN A 682 44.02 -56.07 33.85
C ASN A 682 43.11 -54.83 33.71
N PRO A 683 43.63 -53.62 33.96
CA PRO A 683 42.81 -52.39 34.00
C PRO A 683 42.22 -51.97 32.65
N ASP A 684 42.81 -52.36 31.52
CA ASP A 684 42.30 -51.97 30.19
C ASP A 684 41.10 -52.81 29.71
N ASN A 685 40.90 -54.00 30.29
CA ASN A 685 39.78 -54.90 29.98
C ASN A 685 38.65 -54.86 31.03
N ASN A 686 38.70 -53.91 31.98
CA ASN A 686 37.80 -53.85 33.13
C ASN A 686 36.98 -52.55 33.20
N ILE A 687 36.64 -52.00 32.02
CA ILE A 687 35.79 -50.81 31.90
C ILE A 687 34.35 -51.24 32.14
N ALA A 688 33.76 -50.74 33.23
CA ALA A 688 32.35 -50.95 33.56
C ALA A 688 31.45 -50.03 32.74
N MET A 689 31.90 -48.80 32.51
CA MET A 689 31.19 -47.82 31.68
C MET A 689 32.16 -46.80 31.08
N MET A 690 31.86 -46.35 29.87
CA MET A 690 32.50 -45.19 29.24
C MET A 690 31.42 -44.29 28.65
N ILE A 691 31.37 -43.04 29.13
CA ILE A 691 30.60 -41.97 28.51
C ILE A 691 31.62 -41.09 27.78
N PRO A 692 31.73 -41.21 26.44
CA PRO A 692 32.82 -40.61 25.69
C PRO A 692 32.72 -39.08 25.63
N THR A 693 31.50 -38.53 25.66
CA THR A 693 31.25 -37.09 25.69
C THR A 693 29.91 -36.80 26.36
N GLU A 694 29.91 -35.99 27.41
CA GLU A 694 28.71 -35.33 27.93
C GLU A 694 29.01 -33.83 28.05
N ARG A 695 28.19 -32.99 27.40
CA ARG A 695 28.28 -31.54 27.59
C ARG A 695 27.70 -31.21 28.95
N ILE A 696 28.43 -30.44 29.75
CA ILE A 696 27.95 -29.96 31.05
C ILE A 696 26.64 -29.20 30.80
N GLN A 697 25.53 -29.70 31.32
CA GLN A 697 24.29 -28.93 31.32
C GLN A 697 24.40 -27.87 32.42
N PRO A 698 24.22 -26.57 32.10
CA PRO A 698 24.28 -25.52 33.10
C PRO A 698 23.16 -25.75 34.12
N SER A 699 23.50 -25.89 35.39
CA SER A 699 22.60 -25.34 36.41
C SER A 699 23.14 -23.97 36.81
N SER A 700 22.22 -23.01 36.91
CA SER A 700 22.50 -21.59 37.10
C SER A 700 23.52 -21.37 38.22
N VAL A 701 24.57 -20.62 37.91
CA VAL A 701 25.52 -20.11 38.92
C VAL A 701 24.72 -19.36 39.98
N SER A 702 24.91 -19.70 41.26
CA SER A 702 24.39 -18.85 42.33
C SER A 702 25.07 -17.48 42.22
N PRO A 703 24.32 -16.36 42.11
CA PRO A 703 24.89 -15.01 42.00
C PRO A 703 25.72 -14.59 43.24
N TYR A 704 25.79 -15.43 44.28
CA TYR A 704 26.55 -15.21 45.51
C TYR A 704 27.82 -16.08 45.63
N ALA A 705 28.14 -16.93 44.65
CA ALA A 705 29.36 -17.73 44.66
C ALA A 705 30.57 -16.85 44.32
N LYS A 706 31.33 -16.45 45.34
CA LYS A 706 32.59 -15.67 45.21
C LYS A 706 33.71 -16.43 44.45
N TYR A 707 33.51 -17.71 44.16
CA TYR A 707 34.40 -18.57 43.39
C TYR A 707 33.58 -19.27 42.31
N MET A 708 34.11 -19.42 41.09
CA MET A 708 33.45 -20.23 40.06
C MET A 708 33.35 -21.68 40.57
N SER A 709 32.15 -22.04 41.01
CA SER A 709 31.80 -23.39 41.42
C SER A 709 30.47 -23.74 40.78
N ARG A 710 30.57 -24.31 39.60
CA ARG A 710 29.47 -24.76 38.75
C ARG A 710 29.24 -26.24 38.99
N PRO A 711 28.02 -26.68 39.29
CA PRO A 711 27.75 -28.10 39.43
C PRO A 711 27.78 -28.78 38.06
N PHE A 712 28.22 -30.03 38.03
CA PHE A 712 28.08 -30.93 36.88
C PHE A 712 27.50 -32.26 37.34
N SER A 713 26.82 -32.97 36.44
CA SER A 713 26.32 -34.31 36.68
C SER A 713 26.33 -35.08 35.37
N PHE A 714 26.76 -36.34 35.43
CA PHE A 714 26.45 -37.35 34.43
C PHE A 714 25.04 -37.88 34.74
N GLY A 715 24.28 -38.29 33.73
CA GLY A 715 22.95 -38.87 33.91
C GLY A 715 22.92 -40.11 34.83
N GLU A 716 21.72 -40.62 35.14
CA GLU A 716 21.60 -41.84 35.95
C GLU A 716 22.28 -43.03 35.27
N ILE A 717 23.19 -43.68 35.99
CA ILE A 717 23.94 -44.85 35.54
C ILE A 717 23.34 -46.09 36.19
N ASP A 718 22.78 -46.97 35.37
CA ASP A 718 22.24 -48.24 35.82
C ASP A 718 23.37 -49.24 36.13
N THR A 719 23.49 -49.63 37.39
CA THR A 719 24.48 -50.62 37.86
C THR A 719 23.94 -52.05 37.90
N SER A 720 22.74 -52.32 37.37
CA SER A 720 22.09 -53.65 37.40
C SER A 720 22.88 -54.79 36.76
N THR A 721 23.76 -54.45 35.81
CA THR A 721 24.64 -55.41 35.12
C THR A 721 26.02 -55.51 35.74
N TRP A 722 26.30 -54.72 36.79
CA TRP A 722 27.63 -54.63 37.40
C TRP A 722 27.79 -55.70 38.49
N PHE A 723 29.03 -56.13 38.69
CA PHE A 723 29.38 -57.10 39.73
C PHE A 723 29.70 -56.39 41.06
N PRO A 724 29.52 -57.07 42.21
CA PRO A 724 30.04 -56.54 43.47
C PRO A 724 31.55 -56.29 43.39
N GLY A 725 32.01 -55.14 43.87
CA GLY A 725 33.43 -54.77 43.81
C GLY A 725 33.70 -53.29 44.07
N THR A 726 34.97 -52.89 43.94
CA THR A 726 35.41 -51.50 44.04
C THR A 726 35.58 -50.91 42.64
N TYR A 727 34.97 -49.75 42.41
CA TYR A 727 34.98 -49.04 41.14
C TYR A 727 35.67 -47.68 41.31
N GLU A 728 36.31 -47.23 40.23
CA GLU A 728 36.87 -45.89 40.08
C GLU A 728 36.08 -45.16 39.00
N ALA A 729 35.49 -44.01 39.34
CA ALA A 729 34.92 -43.08 38.39
C ALA A 729 35.96 -41.97 38.12
N LYS A 730 36.43 -41.90 36.88
CA LYS A 730 37.40 -40.93 36.40
C LYS A 730 36.72 -39.94 35.46
N VAL A 731 36.68 -38.67 35.87
CA VAL A 731 36.13 -37.55 35.10
C VAL A 731 37.29 -36.77 34.48
N THR A 732 37.23 -36.55 33.17
CA THR A 732 38.24 -35.79 32.42
C THR A 732 37.57 -34.68 31.61
N ASN A 733 38.03 -33.43 31.76
CA ASN A 733 37.74 -32.37 30.80
C ASN A 733 38.54 -32.66 29.52
N ILE A 734 37.86 -32.84 28.39
CA ILE A 734 38.52 -33.23 27.14
C ILE A 734 39.26 -32.05 26.47
N ASP A 735 38.86 -30.83 26.78
CA ASP A 735 39.41 -29.61 26.18
C ASP A 735 40.77 -29.25 26.80
N THR A 736 40.96 -29.47 28.10
CA THR A 736 42.19 -29.16 28.84
C THR A 736 42.99 -30.39 29.28
N GLY A 737 42.38 -31.58 29.28
CA GLY A 737 42.97 -32.84 29.75
C GLY A 737 42.99 -33.01 31.27
N VAL A 738 42.50 -32.04 32.04
CA VAL A 738 42.46 -32.12 33.51
C VAL A 738 41.51 -33.23 33.95
N THR A 739 41.97 -34.01 34.93
CA THR A 739 41.34 -35.26 35.33
C THR A 739 41.27 -35.38 36.85
N THR A 740 40.11 -35.80 37.36
CA THR A 740 39.90 -36.18 38.76
C THR A 740 39.26 -37.57 38.79
N ALA A 741 39.60 -38.37 39.80
CA ALA A 741 38.98 -39.68 40.02
C ALA A 741 38.46 -39.80 41.45
N MET A 742 37.44 -40.63 41.64
CA MET A 742 36.95 -41.05 42.95
C MET A 742 36.65 -42.56 42.94
N THR A 743 36.72 -43.18 44.11
CA THR A 743 36.45 -44.61 44.28
C THR A 743 35.17 -44.84 45.08
N PHE A 744 34.40 -45.85 44.69
CA PHE A 744 33.17 -46.26 45.39
C PHE A 744 32.98 -47.78 45.32
N THR A 745 32.09 -48.31 46.15
CA THR A 745 31.80 -49.75 46.23
C THR A 745 30.38 -50.04 45.76
N VAL A 746 30.23 -51.12 45.00
CA VAL A 746 28.94 -51.68 44.61
C VAL A 746 28.84 -53.04 45.31
N GLY A 747 27.81 -53.26 46.15
CA GLY A 747 27.70 -54.42 47.06
C GLY A 747 26.29 -55.00 47.18
N GLY A 748 26.18 -56.26 47.63
CA GLY A 748 24.90 -57.00 47.74
C GLY A 748 23.95 -56.48 48.83
N GLU A 749 22.67 -56.86 48.71
CA GLU A 749 21.49 -56.43 49.50
C GLU A 749 21.75 -56.07 50.98
N SER A 750 21.14 -54.95 51.39
CA SER A 750 21.25 -54.23 52.66
C SER A 750 21.13 -55.07 53.94
N GLU A 751 21.92 -54.73 54.96
CA GLU A 751 21.30 -54.42 56.25
C GLU A 751 20.93 -52.94 56.23
N VAL A 752 19.63 -52.68 56.32
CA VAL A 752 19.06 -51.35 56.54
C VAL A 752 19.46 -50.90 57.94
N ASP A 753 20.33 -49.91 58.08
CA ASP A 753 20.34 -49.07 59.28
C ASP A 753 19.50 -47.82 59.01
N SER A 754 18.25 -47.89 59.47
CA SER A 754 17.31 -46.77 59.43
C SER A 754 17.70 -45.75 60.49
N THR A 755 18.65 -44.85 60.22
CA THR A 755 18.68 -43.49 60.81
C THR A 755 19.63 -42.56 60.06
N VAL A 756 19.18 -41.94 58.97
CA VAL A 756 19.57 -40.56 58.65
C VAL A 756 18.32 -39.87 58.07
N THR A 757 17.56 -39.23 58.95
CA THR A 757 16.67 -38.13 58.55
C THR A 757 17.54 -37.08 57.86
N GLY A 758 17.18 -36.72 56.64
CA GLY A 758 17.79 -35.60 55.95
C GLY A 758 17.66 -34.34 56.81
N GLU A 759 18.79 -33.84 57.27
CA GLU A 759 18.87 -32.44 57.65
C GLU A 759 19.17 -31.66 56.37
N THR A 760 18.18 -30.88 55.96
CA THR A 760 18.34 -29.77 55.04
C THR A 760 19.37 -28.83 55.64
N TYR A 761 20.61 -28.85 55.14
CA TYR A 761 21.63 -27.88 55.51
C TYR A 761 21.31 -26.56 54.78
N ASP A 762 20.78 -25.60 55.53
CA ASP A 762 20.74 -24.19 55.16
C ASP A 762 22.17 -23.63 55.31
N PRO A 763 22.83 -23.13 54.25
CA PRO A 763 24.17 -22.57 54.34
C PRO A 763 24.22 -21.16 54.98
N ALA A 764 23.16 -20.69 55.61
CA ALA A 764 23.24 -19.50 56.47
C ALA A 764 23.74 -19.85 57.88
N LEU A 765 24.91 -19.31 58.23
CA LEU A 765 25.52 -19.18 59.58
C LEU A 765 26.45 -20.31 60.05
N THR A 766 27.76 -20.16 59.76
CA THR A 766 28.77 -20.19 60.84
C THR A 766 30.00 -19.39 60.44
N THR A 767 30.15 -18.22 61.05
CA THR A 767 31.35 -17.38 60.98
C THR A 767 32.41 -17.91 61.95
N GLN A 768 33.59 -18.24 61.45
CA GLN A 768 34.80 -18.27 62.25
C GLN A 768 35.80 -17.25 61.68
N GLN A 769 36.04 -16.20 62.46
CA GLN A 769 36.99 -15.13 62.15
C GLN A 769 38.44 -15.66 62.14
N THR A 770 39.22 -15.25 61.14
CA THR A 770 40.70 -15.20 61.11
C THR A 770 41.07 -14.13 60.06
N PRO A 771 42.11 -13.30 60.27
CA PRO A 771 42.03 -11.85 60.04
C PRO A 771 42.10 -11.41 58.57
N GLU A 772 41.47 -10.27 58.31
CA GLU A 772 41.44 -9.55 57.03
C GLU A 772 42.87 -9.26 56.50
N PRO A 773 43.15 -9.48 55.21
CA PRO A 773 44.26 -8.82 54.55
C PRO A 773 43.94 -7.33 54.43
N VAL A 774 44.92 -6.50 54.82
CA VAL A 774 44.85 -5.04 54.72
C VAL A 774 44.58 -4.64 53.27
N GLN A 775 43.39 -4.12 53.00
CA GLN A 775 43.05 -3.45 51.75
C GLN A 775 43.93 -2.20 51.60
N THR A 776 44.76 -2.17 50.56
CA THR A 776 45.35 -0.91 50.09
C THR A 776 44.37 -0.34 49.06
N ASN A 777 43.57 0.63 49.47
CA ASN A 777 42.62 1.31 48.60
C ASN A 777 43.38 2.10 47.51
N LEU A 778 43.29 1.66 46.25
CA LEU A 778 43.40 2.54 45.10
C LEU A 778 42.02 3.20 44.88
N PRO A 779 41.95 4.52 44.64
CA PRO A 779 40.67 5.19 44.43
C PRO A 779 40.03 4.70 43.12
N VAL A 780 38.84 4.10 43.22
CA VAL A 780 37.91 3.99 42.10
C VAL A 780 37.42 5.42 41.82
N SER A 781 37.90 6.04 40.74
CA SER A 781 37.39 7.34 40.32
C SER A 781 36.08 7.15 39.56
N THR A 782 34.97 7.46 40.22
CA THR A 782 33.77 7.90 39.51
C THR A 782 34.10 9.23 38.81
N PRO A 783 33.76 9.44 37.53
CA PRO A 783 34.00 10.71 36.87
C PRO A 783 33.23 11.81 37.60
N ILE A 784 33.97 12.78 38.16
CA ILE A 784 33.40 14.03 38.67
C ILE A 784 33.39 14.99 37.48
N PRO A 785 32.23 15.50 37.04
CA PRO A 785 32.19 16.53 36.01
C PRO A 785 32.99 17.75 36.48
N THR A 786 33.99 18.14 35.68
CA THR A 786 34.81 19.31 35.95
C THR A 786 33.95 20.55 35.73
N GLN A 787 33.43 21.14 36.82
CA GLN A 787 32.83 22.47 36.76
C GLN A 787 33.93 23.51 36.51
N THR A 788 34.02 23.96 35.27
CA THR A 788 34.77 25.16 34.90
C THR A 788 34.09 26.36 35.56
N LYS A 789 34.76 26.96 36.55
CA LYS A 789 34.38 28.26 37.13
C LYS A 789 34.30 29.31 36.01
N SER A 790 33.09 29.73 35.69
CA SER A 790 32.82 31.00 35.00
C SER A 790 32.67 32.13 36.03
N SER A 791 33.25 33.29 35.72
CA SER A 791 33.28 34.50 36.53
C SER A 791 31.88 35.05 36.82
N GLY A 792 31.71 35.57 38.04
CA GLY A 792 30.41 35.77 38.67
C GLY A 792 29.45 36.77 38.02
N PHE A 793 28.16 36.49 38.20
CA PHE A 793 27.07 37.46 38.19
C PHE A 793 26.14 37.18 39.38
N ILE A 794 25.93 38.22 40.19
CA ILE A 794 25.10 38.21 41.41
C ILE A 794 23.64 38.38 40.99
N TYR A 795 22.77 37.44 41.38
CA TYR A 795 21.32 37.68 41.43
C TYR A 795 20.80 37.50 42.87
N VAL A 796 20.19 38.57 43.36
CA VAL A 796 19.51 38.70 44.65
C VAL A 796 18.16 38.00 44.57
N VAL A 797 17.88 37.12 45.53
CA VAL A 797 16.56 36.50 45.77
C VAL A 797 15.85 37.29 46.87
N PRO A 798 14.60 37.75 46.69
CA PRO A 798 13.72 38.06 47.80
C PRO A 798 12.78 36.88 48.07
N ALA A 799 12.87 36.35 49.29
CA ALA A 799 11.91 35.43 49.88
C ALA A 799 10.66 36.19 50.35
N ILE A 800 9.45 35.66 50.07
CA ILE A 800 8.25 35.89 50.90
C ILE A 800 7.48 34.57 51.03
N PHE A 801 7.14 34.27 52.28
CA PHE A 801 6.54 33.07 52.85
C PHE A 801 5.03 32.93 52.62
N ALA A 802 4.61 31.66 52.56
CA ALA A 802 3.48 31.00 53.25
C ALA A 802 2.04 31.57 53.19
N GLY A 803 1.11 30.67 52.90
CA GLY A 803 -0.05 30.47 53.78
C GLY A 803 -1.39 30.13 53.12
N LEU A 804 -1.91 28.97 53.52
CA LEU A 804 -3.32 28.56 53.63
C LEU A 804 -3.97 27.69 52.52
N VAL A 805 -4.28 26.47 52.96
CA VAL A 805 -5.38 25.55 52.58
C VAL A 805 -6.40 25.71 53.73
N PRO A 806 -7.76 25.69 53.58
CA PRO A 806 -8.46 24.48 53.11
C PRO A 806 -9.85 24.59 52.43
N TYR A 807 -10.16 23.55 51.63
CA TYR A 807 -11.40 22.77 51.54
C TYR A 807 -12.75 23.44 51.13
N LEU A 808 -13.37 22.97 50.03
CA LEU A 808 -14.73 22.37 50.00
C LEU A 808 -15.23 22.01 48.57
N ARG A 809 -15.48 20.70 48.38
CA ARG A 809 -16.60 20.00 47.72
C ARG A 809 -17.37 20.58 46.50
N ARG A 810 -17.51 19.67 45.52
CA ARG A 810 -18.68 19.32 44.67
C ARG A 810 -19.15 20.34 43.62
N LYS A 811 -18.91 20.02 42.35
CA LYS A 811 -19.84 19.24 41.50
C LYS A 811 -19.07 18.57 40.38
#